data_AF-A0A1M6CLA5-F1
#
_entry.id   AF-A0A1M6CLA5-F1
#
_cell.length_a   1.000
_cell.length_b   1.000
_cell.length_c   1.000
_cell.angle_alpha   90.00
_cell.angle_beta   90.00
_cell.angle_gamma   90.00
#
_symmetry.space_group_name_H-M   'P 1'
#
loop_
_entity.id
_entity.type
_entity.pdbx_description
1 polymer ?
#
loop_
_entity_poly.entity_id
_entity_poly.type
_entity_poly.pdbx_seq_one_letter_code
_entity_poly.pdbx_strand_id
1 'polypeptide(L)'
;MSLHPTAPGAPDEALAALTDPAAPYLIGVRHHAPSLAAAVPALLDQANPDVVLVELPAEMQEWLPWLGHGETRAPVALAAAPGDSRGGGDSRSGGGAGGPAFYPFADFSPELAAVRWAARRGVPVIACDLPLRDRAWAEGRDGGTVQEGARGLTDALRARLTGRPGDDLWDRLVEATAPGSPPEALRRAALLTGWALREDAAACGGVPELDLRRERWMRSRITEATADGARAAVIIGAFHAPALTGSALAGRDTGAERSIGAERPGQEQPGACHPDGDKWAEPSGSALPAQGRAFVPAGDEPPDASLPVGGERAEAGAPGRGSWTTSLIPYSYALLDERSGYPAGIRDPEWQDLVWRAAGDPAALEEALTRAAVRVCAELRGLGHPSGPADAREITRLASDLARLRGLPAAGRGELAEAVQTVLAQGEPYGRGRAVARAMERVLVGTRTGRPAPDAPRSGLAPAVEDEVAGLRLPGPESSLGPARELRLDPLRSDLDRRRELLLRRLTVCGVPYGEAKEVVGAGGAETLTSRWEVRWTPATAAMLTAAGVRGVTAAQAAEGVLRERRRTERDEGGSTAAQVLQGLTEAAECGLPLLADERLDDVAEVLPHSGTLPELLAALALLDRLRVGHVPGLGAGEDRTARAAGVAELLTAAAVRQVDGLTGSEDPADAHALLELAHRADLLGGIRLTDALARLAAAGAPLMRGAAGAVRVLLGQEDARAFGDRVASWVDAAVDPDARSALTARLSGLLTAAGPLLEAAAPALEPLLERISELPDREFLDRLPALRGGFDTLSPAARDRLLAAVEERLDTRYVADTDGVDPAALAAWTGADLTARAALRSLGLLPSPCGDAQPPIPEAVTPTTAPHTVVGSVEEDRRLAPADRWRLVLGRRSDRLPSSARKLATALDELYGSGRGEGSRGDLTGPGSGGGRDVPYPGVREWSEELAALFGPGIREEVLAAAAASGRNDVLMELDEDSVRPSVDLLRTVLRHAGGLPEARLAALRPLVRRLVDSLTRQLATRLRPALHGTTLPRPSRRPGGGLDLPRTLRANLATARRGPDGTVHVIPERPVFRTRARRAADWRLILVTDVSGSMEASTVWAALTASVLAGVPTLSTHFLAFSTEVIDLTGQVDDPLSLLLEVSVGGGTHIAAGLRHARELVTVPSRTLVVVVSDFEEGYPLGGLLAEVRALVGAGCHVLGCASLDDTGRPRYSTGVAGQLVAAGMPVAALSPLELARWVGEKIA
;
A
#
# COMPACT_ATOMS: atom_id res chain seq x y z
N MET A 1 31.38 -37.10 -51.14
CA MET A 1 30.19 -37.77 -51.72
C MET A 1 28.97 -37.10 -51.14
N SER A 2 27.96 -36.82 -51.96
CA SER A 2 26.76 -36.10 -51.55
C SER A 2 25.89 -36.97 -50.65
N LEU A 3 25.63 -36.51 -49.42
CA LEU A 3 24.57 -37.06 -48.59
C LEU A 3 23.26 -36.42 -49.05
N HIS A 4 22.38 -37.22 -49.64
CA HIS A 4 20.97 -36.82 -49.75
C HIS A 4 20.37 -36.71 -48.35
N PRO A 5 19.49 -35.74 -48.07
CA PRO A 5 18.64 -35.83 -46.90
C PRO A 5 17.75 -37.07 -47.05
N THR A 6 17.83 -37.99 -46.10
CA THR A 6 16.87 -39.09 -45.97
C THR A 6 15.48 -38.49 -45.81
N ALA A 7 14.51 -38.98 -46.59
CA ALA A 7 13.12 -38.59 -46.40
C ALA A 7 12.68 -38.94 -44.97
N PRO A 8 11.82 -38.13 -44.32
CA PRO A 8 11.21 -38.51 -43.05
C PRO A 8 10.47 -39.84 -43.24
N GLY A 9 10.63 -40.77 -42.30
CA GLY A 9 10.00 -42.09 -42.35
C GLY A 9 8.47 -41.97 -42.42
N ALA A 10 7.81 -42.97 -43.01
CA ALA A 10 6.35 -42.94 -43.07
C ALA A 10 5.76 -43.03 -41.64
N PRO A 11 4.71 -42.27 -41.30
CA PRO A 11 4.12 -42.30 -39.95
C PRO A 11 3.72 -43.71 -39.48
N ASP A 12 3.29 -44.56 -40.41
CA ASP A 12 2.94 -45.96 -40.14
C ASP A 12 4.16 -46.82 -39.76
N GLU A 13 5.34 -46.56 -40.35
CA GLU A 13 6.60 -47.25 -40.02
C GLU A 13 7.11 -46.81 -38.64
N ALA A 14 7.07 -45.50 -38.36
CA ALA A 14 7.42 -44.95 -37.05
C ALA A 14 6.51 -45.50 -35.95
N LEU A 15 5.20 -45.56 -36.21
CA LEU A 15 4.23 -46.13 -35.28
C LEU A 15 4.46 -47.63 -35.04
N ALA A 16 4.73 -48.41 -36.09
CA ALA A 16 5.04 -49.82 -35.96
C ALA A 16 6.24 -50.07 -35.04
N ALA A 17 7.30 -49.25 -35.13
CA ALA A 17 8.47 -49.32 -34.24
C ALA A 17 8.17 -48.86 -32.80
N LEU A 18 7.30 -47.85 -32.63
CA LEU A 18 6.87 -47.35 -31.31
C LEU A 18 5.91 -48.29 -30.57
N THR A 19 5.22 -49.18 -31.29
CA THR A 19 4.31 -50.19 -30.73
C THR A 19 4.81 -51.63 -30.88
N ASP A 20 6.10 -51.84 -31.15
CA ASP A 20 6.69 -53.17 -31.31
C ASP A 20 6.50 -54.01 -30.03
N PRO A 21 5.80 -55.17 -30.08
CA PRO A 21 5.59 -56.03 -28.92
C PRO A 21 6.87 -56.74 -28.43
N ALA A 22 7.98 -56.68 -29.19
CA ALA A 22 9.30 -57.15 -28.75
C ALA A 22 10.12 -56.06 -28.00
N ALA A 23 9.63 -54.82 -27.95
CA ALA A 23 10.24 -53.70 -27.24
C ALA A 23 9.54 -53.44 -25.89
N PRO A 24 10.09 -52.58 -25.00
CA PRO A 24 9.38 -52.13 -23.81
C PRO A 24 8.03 -51.49 -24.16
N TYR A 25 7.01 -51.69 -23.32
CA TYR A 25 5.67 -51.18 -23.59
C TYR A 25 5.62 -49.66 -23.32
N LEU A 26 5.95 -48.87 -24.35
CA LEU A 26 5.98 -47.41 -24.28
C LEU A 26 4.56 -46.84 -24.18
N ILE A 27 4.34 -45.94 -23.22
CA ILE A 27 3.18 -45.06 -23.14
C ILE A 27 3.73 -43.62 -23.16
N GLY A 28 3.64 -42.98 -24.33
CA GLY A 28 4.00 -41.57 -24.48
C GLY A 28 2.94 -40.70 -23.82
N VAL A 29 3.33 -39.81 -22.90
CA VAL A 29 2.41 -38.99 -22.09
C VAL A 29 2.70 -37.49 -22.18
N ARG A 30 1.73 -36.71 -21.70
CA ARG A 30 1.90 -35.33 -21.22
C ARG A 30 1.56 -35.36 -19.73
N HIS A 31 2.34 -34.64 -18.93
CA HIS A 31 2.30 -34.62 -17.46
C HIS A 31 0.90 -34.42 -16.85
N HIS A 32 0.03 -33.73 -17.59
CA HIS A 32 -1.42 -33.68 -17.36
C HIS A 32 -2.15 -34.03 -18.67
N ALA A 33 -2.83 -35.17 -18.70
CA ALA A 33 -3.53 -35.70 -19.87
C ALA A 33 -4.71 -36.57 -19.40
N PRO A 34 -5.90 -35.98 -19.16
CA PRO A 34 -6.98 -36.64 -18.43
C PRO A 34 -7.52 -37.90 -19.09
N SER A 35 -7.67 -37.90 -20.42
CA SER A 35 -8.18 -39.08 -21.13
C SER A 35 -7.15 -40.21 -21.10
N LEU A 36 -5.86 -39.87 -21.24
CA LEU A 36 -4.78 -40.84 -21.21
C LEU A 36 -4.57 -41.40 -19.79
N ALA A 37 -4.66 -40.57 -18.75
CA ALA A 37 -4.59 -41.01 -17.36
C ALA A 37 -5.74 -41.95 -16.97
N ALA A 38 -6.93 -41.77 -17.54
CA ALA A 38 -8.03 -42.72 -17.39
C ALA A 38 -7.79 -44.05 -18.14
N ALA A 39 -7.10 -44.00 -19.29
CA ALA A 39 -6.77 -45.17 -20.11
C ALA A 39 -5.57 -45.99 -19.59
N VAL A 40 -4.58 -45.34 -18.93
CA VAL A 40 -3.34 -45.97 -18.42
C VAL A 40 -3.58 -47.27 -17.63
N PRO A 41 -4.52 -47.36 -16.68
CA PRO A 41 -4.80 -48.60 -15.97
C PRO A 41 -5.15 -49.78 -16.89
N ALA A 42 -5.94 -49.54 -17.95
CA ALA A 42 -6.32 -50.57 -18.92
C ALA A 42 -5.16 -50.94 -19.87
N LEU A 43 -4.33 -49.96 -20.25
CA LEU A 43 -3.11 -50.19 -21.03
C LEU A 43 -2.10 -51.05 -20.25
N LEU A 44 -1.91 -50.76 -18.97
CA LEU A 44 -1.03 -51.55 -18.09
C LEU A 44 -1.60 -52.94 -17.78
N ASP A 45 -2.92 -53.08 -17.66
CA ASP A 45 -3.57 -54.40 -17.54
C ASP A 45 -3.42 -55.25 -18.81
N GLN A 46 -3.43 -54.62 -20.00
CA GLN A 46 -3.17 -55.30 -21.27
C GLN A 46 -1.69 -55.66 -21.46
N ALA A 47 -0.76 -54.77 -21.09
CA ALA A 47 0.67 -55.02 -21.17
C ALA A 47 1.17 -56.03 -20.12
N ASN A 48 0.50 -56.07 -18.96
CA ASN A 48 0.83 -56.92 -17.81
C ASN A 48 2.32 -56.82 -17.42
N PRO A 49 2.90 -55.63 -17.18
CA PRO A 49 4.34 -55.48 -16.95
C PRO A 49 4.81 -56.04 -15.61
N ASP A 50 6.06 -56.50 -15.58
CA ASP A 50 6.78 -56.92 -14.37
C ASP A 50 7.44 -55.74 -13.64
N VAL A 51 7.67 -54.62 -14.34
CA VAL A 51 8.21 -53.37 -13.80
C VAL A 51 7.68 -52.15 -14.55
N VAL A 52 7.44 -51.05 -13.84
CA VAL A 52 6.96 -49.78 -14.39
C VAL A 52 8.05 -48.72 -14.25
N LEU A 53 8.41 -48.05 -15.34
CA LEU A 53 9.34 -46.92 -15.34
C LEU A 53 8.56 -45.62 -15.59
N VAL A 54 8.91 -44.56 -14.86
CA VAL A 54 8.23 -43.25 -14.93
C VAL A 54 9.26 -42.13 -15.06
N GLU A 55 9.00 -41.17 -15.93
CA GLU A 55 9.79 -39.94 -16.13
C GLU A 55 9.77 -39.03 -14.90
N LEU A 56 10.58 -39.37 -13.91
CA LEU A 56 10.89 -38.54 -12.76
C LEU A 56 12.39 -38.64 -12.44
N PRO A 57 13.02 -37.56 -11.94
CA PRO A 57 14.42 -37.57 -11.53
C PRO A 57 14.68 -38.63 -10.47
N ALA A 58 15.88 -39.22 -10.47
CA ALA A 58 16.26 -40.28 -9.55
C ALA A 58 16.09 -39.91 -8.05
N GLU A 59 16.27 -38.64 -7.69
CA GLU A 59 16.04 -38.12 -6.33
C GLU A 59 14.57 -38.26 -5.86
N MET A 60 13.60 -38.43 -6.77
CA MET A 60 12.19 -38.60 -6.43
C MET A 60 11.79 -40.03 -6.07
N GLN A 61 12.69 -41.01 -6.26
CA GLN A 61 12.42 -42.44 -6.09
C GLN A 61 11.86 -42.81 -4.70
N GLU A 62 12.33 -42.14 -3.64
CA GLU A 62 11.90 -42.41 -2.25
C GLU A 62 10.43 -42.00 -1.98
N TRP A 63 9.87 -41.10 -2.80
CA TRP A 63 8.51 -40.57 -2.60
C TRP A 63 7.45 -41.34 -3.39
N LEU A 64 7.84 -42.20 -4.34
CA LEU A 64 6.90 -42.99 -5.14
C LEU A 64 5.94 -43.87 -4.31
N PRO A 65 6.35 -44.54 -3.21
CA PRO A 65 5.43 -45.27 -2.34
C PRO A 65 4.38 -44.36 -1.69
N TRP A 66 4.76 -43.16 -1.26
CA TRP A 66 3.86 -42.17 -0.65
C TRP A 66 2.92 -41.53 -1.67
N LEU A 67 3.41 -41.29 -2.90
CA LEU A 67 2.62 -40.79 -4.02
C LEU A 67 1.56 -41.82 -4.48
N GLY A 68 1.90 -43.12 -4.43
CA GLY A 68 0.98 -44.23 -4.70
C GLY A 68 0.06 -44.61 -3.54
N HIS A 69 0.28 -44.09 -2.33
CA HIS A 69 -0.44 -44.49 -1.12
C HIS A 69 -1.95 -44.18 -1.20
N GLY A 70 -2.79 -45.11 -0.74
CA GLY A 70 -4.25 -45.02 -0.88
C GLY A 70 -4.89 -43.82 -0.16
N GLU A 71 -4.22 -43.27 0.86
CA GLU A 71 -4.69 -42.08 1.58
C GLU A 71 -4.20 -40.74 0.99
N THR A 72 -3.23 -40.77 0.07
CA THR A 72 -2.73 -39.58 -0.63
C THR A 72 -3.76 -39.09 -1.64
N ARG A 73 -4.39 -37.96 -1.34
CA ARG A 73 -5.40 -37.32 -2.20
C ARG A 73 -4.74 -36.25 -3.04
N ALA A 74 -4.81 -36.37 -4.35
CA ALA A 74 -4.31 -35.34 -5.26
C ALA A 74 -5.25 -34.10 -5.25
N PRO A 75 -4.78 -32.90 -5.63
CA PRO A 75 -3.44 -32.59 -6.11
C PRO A 75 -2.36 -32.51 -5.00
N VAL A 76 -1.20 -33.11 -5.25
CA VAL A 76 0.01 -33.05 -4.41
C VAL A 76 1.21 -32.73 -5.29
N ALA A 77 2.32 -32.26 -4.74
CA ALA A 77 3.53 -32.02 -5.53
C ALA A 77 4.78 -32.62 -4.87
N LEU A 78 5.68 -33.14 -5.69
CA LEU A 78 7.06 -33.39 -5.26
C LEU A 78 7.85 -32.11 -5.48
N ALA A 79 8.51 -31.61 -4.43
CA ALA A 79 9.33 -30.41 -4.49
C ALA A 79 10.77 -30.72 -4.10
N ALA A 80 11.73 -30.20 -4.87
CA ALA A 80 13.15 -30.34 -4.63
C ALA A 80 13.84 -28.97 -4.55
N ALA A 81 14.66 -28.76 -3.53
CA ALA A 81 15.48 -27.57 -3.35
C ALA A 81 16.95 -27.96 -3.19
N PRO A 82 17.92 -27.14 -3.64
CA PRO A 82 19.33 -27.37 -3.32
C PRO A 82 19.54 -27.31 -1.80
N GLY A 83 20.28 -28.27 -1.25
CA GLY A 83 20.58 -28.34 0.17
C GLY A 83 21.66 -27.33 0.58
N ASP A 84 21.42 -26.62 1.68
CA ASP A 84 22.38 -25.67 2.25
C ASP A 84 23.70 -26.35 2.61
N SER A 85 24.77 -25.90 1.97
CA SER A 85 26.15 -26.21 2.40
C SER A 85 26.44 -25.45 3.70
N ARG A 86 26.16 -26.07 4.85
CA ARG A 86 26.57 -25.56 6.17
C ARG A 86 28.11 -25.51 6.27
N GLY A 87 28.70 -24.37 5.89
CA GLY A 87 30.13 -24.10 6.01
C GLY A 87 30.44 -22.70 5.47
N GLY A 88 31.13 -21.88 6.26
CA GLY A 88 31.34 -20.47 5.93
C GLY A 88 32.49 -20.20 4.96
N GLY A 89 32.44 -19.03 4.32
CA GLY A 89 33.63 -18.30 3.85
C GLY A 89 34.42 -18.91 2.70
N ASP A 90 33.93 -18.76 1.46
CA ASP A 90 34.69 -17.98 0.46
C ASP A 90 33.78 -17.47 -0.66
N SER A 91 33.64 -16.15 -0.79
CA SER A 91 32.75 -15.50 -1.75
C SER A 91 33.52 -15.01 -2.97
N ARG A 92 33.83 -15.90 -3.94
CA ARG A 92 34.43 -15.55 -5.24
C ARG A 92 34.35 -16.66 -6.30
N SER A 93 33.15 -16.97 -6.81
CA SER A 93 32.93 -17.43 -8.20
C SER A 93 31.47 -17.74 -8.51
N GLY A 94 31.04 -17.38 -9.74
CA GLY A 94 29.88 -17.98 -10.42
C GLY A 94 28.49 -17.51 -10.00
N GLY A 95 27.74 -16.92 -10.94
CA GLY A 95 26.27 -16.92 -10.86
C GLY A 95 25.72 -18.30 -11.19
N GLY A 96 24.43 -18.54 -10.88
CA GLY A 96 23.74 -19.79 -11.26
C GLY A 96 23.31 -20.71 -10.11
N ALA A 97 22.81 -20.18 -8.99
CA ALA A 97 22.09 -20.99 -8.01
C ALA A 97 20.65 -21.23 -8.50
N GLY A 98 20.32 -22.46 -8.89
CA GLY A 98 18.98 -22.83 -9.36
C GLY A 98 17.94 -22.80 -8.22
N GLY A 99 16.83 -22.10 -8.43
CA GLY A 99 15.68 -22.11 -7.51
C GLY A 99 14.99 -23.48 -7.42
N PRO A 100 14.05 -23.65 -6.46
CA PRO A 100 13.37 -24.93 -6.22
C PRO A 100 12.57 -25.41 -7.44
N ALA A 101 12.56 -26.72 -7.66
CA ALA A 101 11.82 -27.41 -8.71
C ALA A 101 10.57 -28.09 -8.12
N PHE A 102 9.44 -27.98 -8.82
CA PHE A 102 8.15 -28.56 -8.41
C PHE A 102 7.61 -29.47 -9.51
N TYR A 103 7.10 -30.64 -9.11
CA TYR A 103 6.48 -31.65 -9.96
C TYR A 103 5.09 -31.96 -9.37
N PRO A 104 4.03 -31.23 -9.77
CA PRO A 104 2.69 -31.41 -9.24
C PRO A 104 1.98 -32.57 -9.93
N PHE A 105 1.19 -33.35 -9.20
CA PHE A 105 0.41 -34.47 -9.70
C PHE A 105 -1.05 -34.27 -9.36
N ALA A 106 -1.92 -34.55 -10.33
CA ALA A 106 -3.36 -34.64 -10.13
C ALA A 106 -3.85 -36.06 -10.46
N ASP A 107 -5.11 -36.39 -10.12
CA ASP A 107 -5.68 -37.70 -10.47
C ASP A 107 -5.69 -37.96 -12.00
N PHE A 108 -5.63 -36.89 -12.80
CA PHE A 108 -5.49 -36.87 -14.26
C PHE A 108 -4.03 -36.80 -14.79
N SER A 109 -3.01 -37.02 -13.95
CA SER A 109 -1.62 -37.25 -14.40
C SER A 109 -1.41 -38.74 -14.73
N PRO A 110 -1.06 -39.09 -15.99
CA PRO A 110 -0.78 -40.48 -16.39
C PRO A 110 0.26 -41.20 -15.52
N GLU A 111 1.27 -40.46 -15.06
CA GLU A 111 2.34 -40.89 -14.16
C GLU A 111 1.77 -41.33 -12.82
N LEU A 112 0.88 -40.51 -12.21
CA LEU A 112 0.21 -40.84 -10.96
C LEU A 112 -0.75 -42.04 -11.13
N ALA A 113 -1.43 -42.13 -12.28
CA ALA A 113 -2.29 -43.25 -12.60
C ALA A 113 -1.49 -44.57 -12.68
N ALA A 114 -0.31 -44.55 -13.30
CA ALA A 114 0.61 -45.68 -13.36
C ALA A 114 1.17 -46.06 -11.98
N VAL A 115 1.67 -45.08 -11.21
CA VAL A 115 2.19 -45.30 -9.84
C VAL A 115 1.13 -45.94 -8.94
N ARG A 116 -0.11 -45.44 -8.97
CA ARG A 116 -1.23 -46.02 -8.19
C ARG A 116 -1.72 -47.36 -8.72
N TRP A 117 -1.64 -47.62 -10.03
CA TRP A 117 -1.93 -48.93 -10.61
C TRP A 117 -0.92 -49.97 -10.12
N ALA A 118 0.36 -49.61 -10.12
CA ALA A 118 1.47 -50.48 -9.72
C ALA A 118 1.43 -50.77 -8.21
N ALA A 119 1.21 -49.74 -7.38
CA ALA A 119 1.05 -49.88 -5.93
C ALA A 119 -0.10 -50.84 -5.54
N ARG A 120 -1.24 -50.82 -6.26
CA ARG A 120 -2.36 -51.76 -6.03
C ARG A 120 -2.06 -53.20 -6.44
N ARG A 121 -1.04 -53.44 -7.27
CA ARG A 121 -0.69 -54.77 -7.81
C ARG A 121 0.66 -55.30 -7.31
N GLY A 122 1.37 -54.55 -6.47
CA GLY A 122 2.71 -54.91 -6.00
C GLY A 122 3.79 -54.86 -7.08
N VAL A 123 3.55 -54.15 -8.19
CA VAL A 123 4.53 -54.00 -9.28
C VAL A 123 5.52 -52.89 -8.91
N PRO A 124 6.84 -53.10 -9.02
CA PRO A 124 7.84 -52.08 -8.70
C PRO A 124 7.79 -50.89 -9.68
N VAL A 125 8.02 -49.68 -9.15
CA VAL A 125 8.08 -48.43 -9.93
C VAL A 125 9.47 -47.80 -9.81
N ILE A 126 10.07 -47.44 -10.95
CA ILE A 126 11.42 -46.87 -11.05
C ILE A 126 11.36 -45.48 -11.69
N ALA A 127 11.94 -44.50 -11.01
CA ALA A 127 12.22 -43.17 -11.56
C ALA A 127 13.34 -43.28 -12.61
N CYS A 128 13.06 -42.89 -13.86
CA CYS A 128 13.96 -43.12 -15.00
C CYS A 128 14.47 -41.87 -15.71
N ASP A 129 14.23 -40.66 -15.19
CA ASP A 129 14.76 -39.40 -15.75
C ASP A 129 16.09 -38.99 -15.10
N LEU A 130 16.79 -38.07 -15.78
CA LEU A 130 18.12 -37.58 -15.42
C LEU A 130 18.16 -36.99 -14.00
N PRO A 131 19.14 -37.34 -13.14
CA PRO A 131 19.23 -36.84 -11.77
C PRO A 131 19.35 -35.30 -11.72
N LEU A 132 18.73 -34.68 -10.71
CA LEU A 132 18.74 -33.22 -10.51
C LEU A 132 20.14 -32.63 -10.28
N ARG A 133 21.09 -33.46 -9.85
CA ARG A 133 22.51 -33.10 -9.72
C ARG A 133 23.29 -33.00 -11.05
N ASP A 134 22.71 -33.39 -12.19
CA ASP A 134 23.41 -33.29 -13.48
C ASP A 134 23.54 -31.82 -13.93
N ARG A 135 24.72 -31.44 -14.42
CA ARG A 135 25.00 -30.06 -14.86
C ARG A 135 24.21 -29.66 -16.10
N ALA A 136 23.69 -30.61 -16.88
CA ALA A 136 22.85 -30.35 -18.03
C ALA A 136 21.61 -29.49 -17.68
N TRP A 137 21.07 -29.62 -16.46
CA TRP A 137 19.94 -28.80 -15.98
C TRP A 137 20.28 -27.31 -15.81
N ALA A 138 21.57 -26.97 -15.64
CA ALA A 138 22.06 -25.60 -15.60
C ALA A 138 22.51 -25.12 -16.99
N GLU A 139 23.30 -25.94 -17.70
CA GLU A 139 23.80 -25.64 -19.05
C GLU A 139 22.65 -25.42 -20.06
N GLY A 140 21.54 -26.17 -19.91
CA GLY A 140 20.33 -25.99 -20.71
C GLY A 140 19.56 -24.69 -20.47
N ARG A 141 19.85 -23.93 -19.41
CA ARG A 141 19.21 -22.62 -19.13
C ARG A 141 19.93 -21.47 -19.82
N ASP A 142 21.25 -21.56 -19.99
CA ASP A 142 22.07 -20.51 -20.62
C ASP A 142 22.13 -20.64 -22.17
N GLY A 143 21.84 -21.83 -22.72
CA GLY A 143 21.89 -22.08 -24.18
C GLY A 143 20.69 -21.58 -25.00
N GLY A 144 19.73 -20.89 -24.38
CA GLY A 144 18.38 -20.65 -24.91
C GLY A 144 18.17 -19.49 -25.88
N THR A 145 19.17 -19.01 -26.63
CA THR A 145 18.91 -18.04 -27.71
C THR A 145 18.36 -18.73 -28.96
N VAL A 146 17.04 -18.90 -28.99
CA VAL A 146 16.33 -19.47 -30.16
C VAL A 146 16.54 -18.54 -31.37
N GLN A 147 17.19 -19.09 -32.40
CA GLN A 147 17.53 -18.36 -33.61
C GLN A 147 16.30 -18.32 -34.53
N GLU A 148 15.64 -17.16 -34.61
CA GLU A 148 14.50 -16.94 -35.53
C GLU A 148 14.93 -17.20 -36.98
N GLY A 149 14.53 -18.34 -37.57
CA GLY A 149 14.98 -18.68 -38.93
C GLY A 149 14.32 -19.87 -39.64
N ALA A 150 13.96 -20.95 -38.94
CA ALA A 150 13.42 -22.16 -39.57
C ALA A 150 11.91 -22.32 -39.33
N ARG A 151 11.11 -22.29 -40.40
CA ARG A 151 9.64 -22.46 -40.35
C ARG A 151 9.25 -23.94 -40.38
N GLY A 152 9.04 -24.53 -39.21
CA GLY A 152 8.60 -25.92 -39.06
C GLY A 152 7.11 -26.17 -39.31
N LEU A 153 6.69 -27.43 -39.23
CA LEU A 153 5.27 -27.83 -39.26
C LEU A 153 4.51 -27.20 -38.09
N THR A 154 5.13 -27.14 -36.92
CA THR A 154 4.55 -26.51 -35.72
C THR A 154 4.30 -25.02 -35.93
N ASP A 155 5.17 -24.32 -36.67
CA ASP A 155 4.99 -22.90 -37.01
C ASP A 155 3.90 -22.69 -38.08
N ALA A 156 3.82 -23.57 -39.06
CA ALA A 156 2.78 -23.51 -40.10
C ALA A 156 1.37 -23.76 -39.53
N LEU A 157 1.25 -24.64 -38.53
CA LEU A 157 0.02 -24.84 -37.76
C LEU A 157 -0.26 -23.62 -36.86
N ARG A 158 0.75 -23.11 -36.14
CA ARG A 158 0.65 -21.91 -35.29
C ARG A 158 0.15 -20.68 -36.07
N ALA A 159 0.63 -20.48 -37.30
CA ALA A 159 0.23 -19.35 -38.15
C ALA A 159 -1.24 -19.36 -38.61
N ARG A 160 -1.97 -20.46 -38.42
CA ARG A 160 -3.41 -20.58 -38.73
C ARG A 160 -4.31 -20.62 -37.49
N LEU A 161 -3.75 -20.54 -36.29
CA LEU A 161 -4.45 -20.80 -35.03
C LEU A 161 -4.24 -19.67 -34.03
N THR A 162 -5.19 -19.43 -33.14
CA THR A 162 -5.19 -18.32 -32.17
C THR A 162 -4.50 -18.68 -30.83
N GLY A 163 -3.55 -19.63 -30.84
CA GLY A 163 -2.98 -20.29 -29.66
C GLY A 163 -1.45 -20.27 -29.59
N ARG A 164 -0.91 -20.62 -28.41
CA ARG A 164 0.53 -20.70 -28.10
C ARG A 164 1.17 -22.01 -28.64
N PRO A 165 2.52 -22.14 -28.68
CA PRO A 165 3.19 -23.30 -29.24
C PRO A 165 2.91 -24.62 -28.49
N GLY A 166 2.81 -25.74 -29.21
CA GLY A 166 2.82 -27.09 -28.64
C GLY A 166 1.47 -27.61 -28.13
N ASP A 167 0.91 -26.96 -27.09
CA ASP A 167 -0.26 -27.49 -26.35
C ASP A 167 -1.52 -27.67 -27.21
N ASP A 168 -1.74 -26.76 -28.16
CA ASP A 168 -2.85 -26.78 -29.12
C ASP A 168 -2.90 -28.06 -29.99
N LEU A 169 -1.78 -28.79 -30.12
CA LEU A 169 -1.68 -30.01 -30.91
C LEU A 169 -2.12 -31.26 -30.11
N TRP A 170 -1.65 -31.39 -28.87
CA TRP A 170 -2.02 -32.51 -28.00
C TRP A 170 -3.51 -32.50 -27.70
N ASP A 171 -4.05 -31.34 -27.31
CA ASP A 171 -5.47 -31.18 -26.98
C ASP A 171 -6.38 -31.59 -28.17
N ARG A 172 -5.93 -31.43 -29.43
CA ARG A 172 -6.71 -31.78 -30.63
C ARG A 172 -6.51 -33.20 -31.12
N LEU A 173 -5.27 -33.70 -31.13
CA LEU A 173 -4.96 -35.03 -31.69
C LEU A 173 -5.20 -36.16 -30.69
N VAL A 174 -5.07 -35.88 -29.39
CA VAL A 174 -5.15 -36.87 -28.31
C VAL A 174 -6.42 -36.67 -27.47
N GLU A 175 -6.62 -35.51 -26.83
CA GLU A 175 -7.73 -35.34 -25.88
C GLU A 175 -9.10 -35.20 -26.57
N ALA A 176 -9.23 -34.36 -27.61
CA ALA A 176 -10.51 -34.12 -28.29
C ALA A 176 -11.03 -35.33 -29.08
N THR A 177 -10.16 -36.28 -29.43
CA THR A 177 -10.48 -37.53 -30.13
C THR A 177 -10.66 -38.72 -29.19
N ALA A 178 -10.32 -38.58 -27.91
CA ALA A 178 -10.40 -39.66 -26.92
C ALA A 178 -11.82 -40.17 -26.61
N PRO A 179 -12.88 -39.34 -26.57
CA PRO A 179 -14.22 -39.84 -26.25
C PRO A 179 -14.70 -40.91 -27.25
N GLY A 180 -15.04 -42.09 -26.77
CA GLY A 180 -15.40 -43.27 -27.57
C GLY A 180 -14.23 -44.04 -28.19
N SER A 181 -12.98 -43.57 -28.04
CA SER A 181 -11.79 -44.27 -28.55
C SER A 181 -11.30 -45.34 -27.57
N PRO A 182 -10.85 -46.52 -28.05
CA PRO A 182 -10.27 -47.55 -27.19
C PRO A 182 -8.87 -47.11 -26.68
N PRO A 183 -8.43 -47.58 -25.50
CA PRO A 183 -7.16 -47.19 -24.89
C PRO A 183 -5.94 -47.26 -25.82
N GLU A 184 -5.81 -48.33 -26.61
CA GLU A 184 -4.69 -48.51 -27.53
C GLU A 184 -4.70 -47.49 -28.69
N ALA A 185 -5.87 -47.00 -29.13
CA ALA A 185 -5.94 -45.93 -30.12
C ALA A 185 -5.41 -44.61 -29.54
N LEU A 186 -5.74 -44.32 -28.28
CA LEU A 186 -5.26 -43.14 -27.57
C LEU A 186 -3.75 -43.19 -27.33
N ARG A 187 -3.22 -44.35 -26.92
CA ARG A 187 -1.77 -44.63 -26.83
C ARG A 187 -1.07 -44.35 -28.16
N ARG A 188 -1.61 -44.87 -29.26
CA ARG A 188 -1.04 -44.69 -30.62
C ARG A 188 -1.08 -43.22 -31.06
N ALA A 189 -2.15 -42.49 -30.77
CA ALA A 189 -2.24 -41.05 -31.06
C ALA A 189 -1.20 -40.23 -30.28
N ALA A 190 -1.00 -40.54 -28.99
CA ALA A 190 0.00 -39.89 -28.16
C ALA A 190 1.43 -40.15 -28.65
N LEU A 191 1.76 -41.42 -28.96
CA LEU A 191 3.08 -41.81 -29.50
C LEU A 191 3.37 -41.14 -30.87
N LEU A 192 2.38 -41.10 -31.77
CA LEU A 192 2.50 -40.37 -33.05
C LEU A 192 2.73 -38.87 -32.87
N THR A 193 2.01 -38.25 -31.92
CA THR A 193 2.14 -36.81 -31.62
C THR A 193 3.53 -36.49 -31.09
N GLY A 194 4.05 -37.33 -30.19
CA GLY A 194 5.42 -37.23 -29.69
C GLY A 194 6.48 -37.39 -30.77
N TRP A 195 6.32 -38.38 -31.65
CA TRP A 195 7.20 -38.56 -32.82
C TRP A 195 7.21 -37.33 -33.73
N ALA A 196 6.03 -36.82 -34.11
CA ALA A 196 5.93 -35.65 -34.99
C ALA A 196 6.62 -34.40 -34.40
N LEU A 197 6.50 -34.17 -33.09
CA LEU A 197 7.20 -33.08 -32.40
C LEU A 197 8.72 -33.26 -32.40
N ARG A 198 9.21 -34.50 -32.24
CA ARG A 198 10.65 -34.81 -32.25
C ARG A 198 11.27 -34.68 -33.65
N GLU A 199 10.54 -35.08 -34.70
CA GLU A 199 10.96 -34.88 -36.09
C GLU A 199 11.00 -33.39 -36.47
N ASP A 200 10.02 -32.58 -36.05
CA ASP A 200 10.02 -31.13 -36.29
C ASP A 200 11.20 -30.43 -35.59
N ALA A 201 11.52 -30.82 -34.35
CA ALA A 201 12.72 -30.36 -33.64
C ALA A 201 14.01 -30.77 -34.35
N ALA A 202 14.12 -32.02 -34.79
CA ALA A 202 15.27 -32.50 -35.58
C ALA A 202 15.43 -31.74 -36.91
N ALA A 203 14.33 -31.38 -37.57
CA ALA A 203 14.34 -30.62 -38.82
C ALA A 203 14.64 -29.12 -38.64
N CYS A 204 14.26 -28.52 -37.51
CA CYS A 204 14.33 -27.05 -37.30
C CYS A 204 15.55 -26.57 -36.50
N GLY A 205 16.41 -27.46 -36.03
CA GLY A 205 17.63 -27.09 -35.28
C GLY A 205 18.37 -28.25 -34.60
N GLY A 206 17.76 -29.43 -34.53
CA GLY A 206 18.26 -30.58 -33.76
C GLY A 206 17.54 -30.72 -32.42
N VAL A 207 17.55 -31.94 -31.87
CA VAL A 207 17.02 -32.20 -30.52
C VAL A 207 17.97 -31.56 -29.49
N PRO A 208 17.47 -30.84 -28.46
CA PRO A 208 18.33 -30.21 -27.45
C PRO A 208 19.25 -31.19 -26.72
N GLU A 209 20.47 -30.77 -26.40
CA GLU A 209 21.46 -31.63 -25.72
C GLU A 209 21.01 -32.09 -24.32
N LEU A 210 20.17 -31.30 -23.62
CA LEU A 210 19.52 -31.73 -22.38
C LEU A 210 18.62 -32.94 -22.63
N ASP A 211 17.77 -32.90 -23.64
CA ASP A 211 16.86 -34.01 -23.97
C ASP A 211 17.63 -35.23 -24.47
N LEU A 212 18.69 -35.06 -25.27
CA LEU A 212 19.59 -36.14 -25.66
C LEU A 212 20.27 -36.81 -24.44
N ARG A 213 20.58 -36.04 -23.37
CA ARG A 213 21.09 -36.61 -22.10
C ARG A 213 20.03 -37.37 -21.34
N ARG A 214 18.80 -36.85 -21.27
CA ARG A 214 17.65 -37.52 -20.66
C ARG A 214 17.33 -38.82 -21.39
N GLU A 215 17.25 -38.81 -22.71
CA GLU A 215 17.08 -40.01 -23.55
C GLU A 215 18.19 -41.06 -23.32
N ARG A 216 19.46 -40.65 -23.23
CA ARG A 216 20.59 -41.55 -22.89
C ARG A 216 20.43 -42.20 -21.52
N TRP A 217 19.98 -41.45 -20.52
CA TRP A 217 19.75 -41.94 -19.16
C TRP A 217 18.52 -42.86 -19.08
N MET A 218 17.41 -42.50 -19.74
CA MET A 218 16.21 -43.34 -19.84
C MET A 218 16.55 -44.71 -20.45
N ARG A 219 17.34 -44.74 -21.54
CA ARG A 219 17.77 -46.01 -22.16
C ARG A 219 18.61 -46.89 -21.22
N SER A 220 19.49 -46.32 -20.41
CA SER A 220 20.29 -47.13 -19.46
C SER A 220 19.41 -47.72 -18.35
N ARG A 221 18.47 -46.94 -17.80
CA ARG A 221 17.52 -47.41 -16.78
C ARG A 221 16.55 -48.46 -17.31
N ILE A 222 16.09 -48.34 -18.56
CA ILE A 222 15.30 -49.38 -19.24
C ILE A 222 16.12 -50.66 -19.40
N THR A 223 17.34 -50.55 -19.92
CA THR A 223 18.23 -51.71 -20.15
C THR A 223 18.49 -52.47 -18.85
N GLU A 224 18.79 -51.74 -17.77
CA GLU A 224 18.97 -52.28 -16.41
C GLU A 224 17.71 -52.98 -15.89
N ALA A 225 16.54 -52.35 -16.02
CA ALA A 225 15.26 -52.92 -15.58
C ALA A 225 14.83 -54.17 -16.38
N THR A 226 15.25 -54.29 -17.64
CA THR A 226 14.97 -55.45 -18.51
C THR A 226 16.07 -56.52 -18.52
N ALA A 227 17.18 -56.32 -17.80
CA ALA A 227 18.38 -57.17 -17.90
C ALA A 227 18.12 -58.65 -17.57
N ASP A 228 17.24 -58.91 -16.61
CA ASP A 228 16.82 -60.25 -16.18
C ASP A 228 15.64 -60.82 -17.00
N GLY A 229 15.28 -60.18 -18.13
CA GLY A 229 14.15 -60.57 -18.98
C GLY A 229 12.77 -60.08 -18.50
N ALA A 230 12.73 -59.19 -17.50
CA ALA A 230 11.50 -58.58 -16.99
C ALA A 230 10.84 -57.68 -18.05
N ARG A 231 9.51 -57.72 -18.14
CA ARG A 231 8.73 -56.92 -19.09
C ARG A 231 8.47 -55.53 -18.53
N ALA A 232 9.11 -54.53 -19.12
CA ALA A 232 8.97 -53.14 -18.71
C ALA A 232 7.81 -52.43 -19.43
N ALA A 233 7.00 -51.68 -18.68
CA ALA A 233 6.17 -50.59 -19.22
C ALA A 233 6.81 -49.25 -18.86
N VAL A 234 6.82 -48.30 -19.81
CA VAL A 234 7.57 -47.03 -19.69
C VAL A 234 6.63 -45.86 -19.92
N ILE A 235 6.45 -45.02 -18.90
CA ILE A 235 5.62 -43.82 -18.91
C ILE A 235 6.56 -42.61 -18.98
N ILE A 236 6.64 -42.01 -20.17
CA ILE A 236 7.62 -40.96 -20.53
C ILE A 236 6.95 -39.91 -21.41
N GLY A 237 7.42 -38.67 -21.32
CA GLY A 237 7.01 -37.58 -22.18
C GLY A 237 7.05 -38.00 -23.64
N ALA A 238 5.95 -37.87 -24.36
CA ALA A 238 5.78 -38.51 -25.68
C ALA A 238 6.89 -38.14 -26.69
N PHE A 239 7.46 -36.95 -26.56
CA PHE A 239 8.62 -36.48 -27.31
C PHE A 239 9.83 -37.43 -27.25
N HIS A 240 10.10 -38.07 -26.10
CA HIS A 240 11.25 -38.97 -25.92
C HIS A 240 11.02 -40.38 -26.46
N ALA A 241 9.76 -40.78 -26.68
CA ALA A 241 9.40 -42.16 -27.06
C ALA A 241 10.14 -42.72 -28.29
N PRO A 242 10.38 -41.95 -29.38
CA PRO A 242 11.14 -42.44 -30.55
C PRO A 242 12.56 -42.90 -30.21
N ALA A 243 13.20 -42.30 -29.21
CA ALA A 243 14.55 -42.65 -28.78
C ALA A 243 14.62 -43.92 -27.91
N LEU A 244 13.47 -44.48 -27.50
CA LEU A 244 13.37 -45.63 -26.59
C LEU A 244 12.85 -46.91 -27.30
N THR A 245 12.81 -46.90 -28.64
CA THR A 245 12.43 -48.04 -29.47
C THR A 245 13.44 -49.20 -29.41
N GLY A 246 13.01 -50.42 -29.73
CA GLY A 246 13.88 -51.62 -29.64
C GLY A 246 15.17 -51.52 -30.47
N SER A 247 15.14 -50.84 -31.62
CA SER A 247 16.32 -50.57 -32.44
C SER A 247 17.28 -49.54 -31.79
N ALA A 248 16.75 -48.51 -31.13
CA ALA A 248 17.52 -47.50 -30.40
C ALA A 248 18.14 -48.04 -29.09
N LEU A 249 17.54 -49.09 -28.52
CA LEU A 249 18.09 -49.86 -27.39
C LEU A 249 19.16 -50.88 -27.85
N ALA A 250 18.98 -51.51 -29.02
CA ALA A 250 19.96 -52.44 -29.59
C ALA A 250 21.19 -51.76 -30.22
N GLY A 251 21.06 -50.49 -30.61
CA GLY A 251 22.14 -49.67 -31.17
C GLY A 251 23.23 -49.36 -30.15
N ARG A 252 24.31 -50.15 -30.14
CA ARG A 252 25.57 -49.77 -29.50
C ARG A 252 26.11 -48.50 -30.14
N ASP A 253 26.57 -47.54 -29.33
CA ASP A 253 27.23 -46.31 -29.81
C ASP A 253 28.51 -46.64 -30.60
N THR A 254 28.39 -46.76 -31.92
CA THR A 254 29.53 -46.90 -32.84
C THR A 254 29.83 -45.58 -33.53
N GLY A 255 30.55 -44.71 -32.82
CA GLY A 255 31.49 -43.78 -33.45
C GLY A 255 31.12 -42.29 -33.48
N ALA A 256 31.52 -41.55 -32.43
CA ALA A 256 31.87 -40.13 -32.53
C ALA A 256 32.83 -39.64 -31.42
N GLU A 257 33.75 -40.47 -30.92
CA GLU A 257 34.79 -39.98 -30.00
C GLU A 257 35.77 -39.02 -30.72
N ARG A 258 35.62 -37.72 -30.47
CA ARG A 258 36.67 -36.72 -30.71
C ARG A 258 37.09 -36.06 -29.39
N SER A 259 38.09 -36.68 -28.77
CA SER A 259 39.13 -36.05 -27.94
C SER A 259 38.78 -34.73 -27.23
N ILE A 260 38.46 -34.82 -25.94
CA ILE A 260 38.82 -33.79 -24.95
C ILE A 260 39.58 -34.52 -23.82
N GLY A 261 40.74 -33.99 -23.46
CA GLY A 261 41.79 -34.76 -22.77
C GLY A 261 41.52 -35.04 -21.30
N ALA A 262 41.94 -36.22 -20.84
CA ALA A 262 42.10 -36.53 -19.43
C ALA A 262 43.48 -36.06 -18.94
N GLU A 263 43.55 -34.87 -18.35
CA GLU A 263 44.73 -34.46 -17.59
C GLU A 263 44.77 -35.21 -16.25
N ARG A 264 45.71 -36.14 -16.12
CA ARG A 264 46.17 -36.61 -14.80
C ARG A 264 47.27 -35.67 -14.30
N PRO A 265 47.38 -35.40 -12.98
CA PRO A 265 48.43 -34.54 -12.45
C PRO A 265 49.81 -35.16 -12.70
N GLY A 266 50.72 -34.38 -13.30
CA GLY A 266 52.11 -34.79 -13.48
C GLY A 266 52.89 -34.70 -12.17
N GLN A 267 53.68 -35.74 -11.86
CA GLN A 267 54.68 -35.69 -10.79
C GLN A 267 55.87 -34.81 -11.21
N GLU A 268 56.44 -34.09 -10.25
CA GLU A 268 57.71 -33.37 -10.41
C GLU A 268 58.89 -34.34 -10.64
N GLN A 269 59.88 -33.90 -11.42
CA GLN A 269 61.16 -34.61 -11.54
C GLN A 269 62.07 -34.29 -10.34
N PRO A 270 62.72 -35.29 -9.71
CA PRO A 270 63.47 -35.07 -8.48
C PRO A 270 64.93 -34.64 -8.71
N GLY A 271 65.44 -33.78 -7.81
CA GLY A 271 66.83 -33.36 -7.76
C GLY A 271 67.47 -33.58 -6.38
N ALA A 272 68.29 -34.64 -6.28
CA ALA A 272 69.42 -34.84 -5.37
C ALA A 272 69.21 -35.22 -3.87
N CYS A 273 70.09 -36.16 -3.44
CA CYS A 273 70.60 -36.45 -2.08
C CYS A 273 69.92 -37.51 -1.18
N HIS A 274 70.35 -38.77 -1.41
CA HIS A 274 70.60 -39.88 -0.47
C HIS A 274 71.38 -39.50 0.83
N PRO A 275 71.62 -40.42 1.81
CA PRO A 275 71.02 -41.75 2.09
C PRO A 275 70.50 -41.83 3.56
N ASP A 276 70.14 -42.93 4.24
CA ASP A 276 70.45 -44.38 4.13
C ASP A 276 69.45 -45.24 4.97
N GLY A 277 69.43 -46.57 4.81
CA GLY A 277 69.00 -47.46 5.94
C GLY A 277 67.87 -48.50 5.77
N ASP A 278 68.11 -49.53 4.95
CA ASP A 278 67.84 -50.96 5.27
C ASP A 278 66.40 -51.56 5.50
N LYS A 279 65.96 -52.40 4.53
CA LYS A 279 65.79 -53.90 4.63
C LYS A 279 64.41 -54.62 4.72
N TRP A 280 64.13 -55.34 3.62
CA TRP A 280 63.57 -56.71 3.42
C TRP A 280 62.14 -57.15 3.87
N ALA A 281 61.39 -57.60 2.84
CA ALA A 281 60.71 -58.91 2.69
C ALA A 281 59.24 -59.15 3.16
N GLU A 282 58.46 -59.53 2.14
CA GLU A 282 57.22 -60.33 2.03
C GLU A 282 57.25 -61.75 2.67
N PRO A 283 56.18 -62.61 2.62
CA PRO A 283 54.70 -62.37 2.53
C PRO A 283 53.83 -63.39 3.36
N SER A 284 52.51 -63.41 3.10
CA SER A 284 51.57 -64.58 3.03
C SER A 284 50.49 -64.82 4.12
N GLY A 285 49.34 -65.41 3.74
CA GLY A 285 48.55 -66.30 4.64
C GLY A 285 47.00 -66.24 4.75
N SER A 286 46.25 -66.70 3.71
CA SER A 286 45.00 -67.54 3.75
C SER A 286 43.87 -67.47 4.84
N ALA A 287 42.61 -67.67 4.41
CA ALA A 287 41.73 -68.85 4.74
C ALA A 287 40.22 -68.57 5.05
N LEU A 288 39.35 -69.50 4.59
CA LEU A 288 37.91 -69.68 4.93
C LEU A 288 37.75 -70.74 6.05
N PRO A 289 36.57 -70.92 6.70
CA PRO A 289 35.70 -72.06 6.32
C PRO A 289 34.16 -71.91 6.58
N ALA A 290 33.41 -72.97 6.25
CA ALA A 290 31.95 -73.05 6.01
C ALA A 290 31.12 -73.91 7.02
N GLN A 291 29.77 -73.94 6.82
CA GLN A 291 28.74 -74.96 7.23
C GLN A 291 28.35 -75.08 8.73
N GLY A 292 27.12 -75.49 9.15
CA GLY A 292 25.82 -75.77 8.47
C GLY A 292 24.77 -76.54 9.34
N ARG A 293 23.53 -76.77 8.80
CA ARG A 293 22.40 -77.68 9.24
C ARG A 293 21.51 -77.25 10.45
N ALA A 294 20.16 -77.12 10.34
CA ALA A 294 19.02 -78.09 10.22
C ALA A 294 18.45 -78.55 11.61
N PHE A 295 17.14 -78.81 11.89
CA PHE A 295 15.99 -79.31 11.09
C PHE A 295 14.59 -78.91 11.69
N VAL A 296 13.48 -79.37 11.06
CA VAL A 296 12.04 -78.90 11.06
C VAL A 296 11.12 -79.91 11.83
N PRO A 297 9.98 -79.61 12.55
CA PRO A 297 8.69 -79.09 11.98
C PRO A 297 7.57 -78.42 12.85
N ALA A 298 6.54 -77.88 12.14
CA ALA A 298 5.08 -77.68 12.43
C ALA A 298 4.57 -76.98 13.73
N GLY A 299 3.49 -76.16 13.73
CA GLY A 299 2.54 -75.72 12.68
C GLY A 299 1.49 -74.69 13.21
N ASP A 300 0.48 -74.37 12.39
CA ASP A 300 -0.66 -73.41 12.57
C ASP A 300 -0.40 -71.89 12.38
N GLU A 301 -1.39 -71.23 11.75
CA GLU A 301 -1.42 -69.84 11.25
C GLU A 301 -2.02 -68.82 12.26
N PRO A 302 -2.20 -67.51 11.93
CA PRO A 302 -1.14 -66.53 11.69
C PRO A 302 -1.33 -65.25 12.56
N PRO A 303 -0.26 -64.49 12.85
CA PRO A 303 -0.43 -63.09 13.22
C PRO A 303 0.52 -62.10 12.51
N ASP A 304 -0.08 -60.96 12.16
CA ASP A 304 0.45 -59.59 12.36
C ASP A 304 1.96 -59.34 12.13
N ALA A 305 2.29 -58.83 10.94
CA ALA A 305 3.66 -58.53 10.53
C ALA A 305 4.08 -57.09 10.87
N SER A 306 4.20 -56.77 12.15
CA SER A 306 5.04 -55.65 12.60
C SER A 306 6.51 -55.96 12.30
N LEU A 307 7.13 -55.27 11.33
CA LEU A 307 8.55 -55.45 11.04
C LEU A 307 9.44 -54.61 11.99
N PRO A 308 10.60 -55.13 12.42
CA PRO A 308 11.35 -54.57 13.56
C PRO A 308 12.38 -53.50 13.15
N VAL A 309 12.52 -52.48 14.00
CA VAL A 309 13.63 -51.51 13.92
C VAL A 309 14.90 -52.15 14.48
N GLY A 310 15.62 -52.89 13.62
CA GLY A 310 16.98 -53.35 13.87
C GLY A 310 17.99 -52.32 13.39
N GLY A 311 18.72 -51.69 14.31
CA GLY A 311 19.70 -50.67 13.96
C GLY A 311 21.05 -51.25 13.56
N GLU A 312 21.42 -51.12 12.28
CA GLU A 312 22.82 -51.17 11.83
C GLU A 312 23.26 -49.78 11.34
N ARG A 313 24.42 -49.34 11.82
CA ARG A 313 25.04 -48.08 11.40
C ARG A 313 25.63 -48.25 10.01
N ALA A 314 24.90 -47.86 8.98
CA ALA A 314 25.47 -47.64 7.66
C ALA A 314 26.59 -46.59 7.76
N GLU A 315 27.73 -46.89 7.13
CA GLU A 315 28.96 -46.10 7.26
C GLU A 315 28.79 -44.68 6.73
N ALA A 316 29.38 -43.72 7.44
CA ALA A 316 29.36 -42.31 7.03
C ALA A 316 30.28 -42.09 5.82
N GLY A 317 29.71 -42.26 4.61
CA GLY A 317 30.30 -41.75 3.38
C GLY A 317 30.59 -40.26 3.50
N ALA A 318 31.77 -39.83 3.03
CA ALA A 318 32.22 -38.44 3.14
C ALA A 318 31.21 -37.44 2.53
N PRO A 319 31.11 -36.20 3.07
CA PRO A 319 30.11 -35.22 2.63
C PRO A 319 30.38 -34.78 1.19
N GLY A 320 29.67 -35.39 0.23
CA GLY A 320 29.65 -34.98 -1.16
C GLY A 320 29.01 -33.59 -1.31
N ARG A 321 29.66 -32.70 -2.06
CA ARG A 321 29.12 -31.37 -2.37
C ARG A 321 27.80 -31.49 -3.15
N GLY A 322 26.75 -30.84 -2.68
CA GLY A 322 25.49 -30.64 -3.42
C GLY A 322 24.42 -31.71 -3.23
N SER A 323 24.00 -31.98 -1.99
CA SER A 323 22.76 -32.73 -1.74
C SER A 323 21.53 -31.89 -2.13
N TRP A 324 20.50 -32.53 -2.68
CA TRP A 324 19.16 -31.93 -2.83
C TRP A 324 18.27 -32.35 -1.66
N THR A 325 17.40 -31.45 -1.22
CA THR A 325 16.32 -31.73 -0.25
C THR A 325 15.00 -31.88 -1.01
N THR A 326 14.40 -33.06 -0.91
CA THR A 326 13.15 -33.48 -1.55
C THR A 326 11.99 -33.47 -0.54
N SER A 327 10.76 -33.35 -1.01
CA SER A 327 9.55 -33.29 -0.18
C SER A 327 8.29 -33.63 -0.96
N LEU A 328 7.31 -34.29 -0.33
CA LEU A 328 5.94 -34.43 -0.84
C LEU A 328 5.02 -33.45 -0.12
N ILE A 329 4.55 -32.43 -0.84
CA ILE A 329 3.74 -31.33 -0.29
C ILE A 329 2.28 -31.41 -0.79
N PRO A 330 1.29 -30.94 0.01
CA PRO A 330 -0.05 -30.68 -0.50
C PRO A 330 -0.01 -29.61 -1.60
N TYR A 331 -0.90 -29.73 -2.58
CA TYR A 331 -1.03 -28.77 -3.68
C TYR A 331 -2.52 -28.41 -3.89
N SER A 332 -2.82 -27.50 -4.81
CA SER A 332 -4.20 -27.11 -5.11
C SER A 332 -4.42 -26.87 -6.60
N TYR A 333 -5.66 -26.97 -7.06
CA TYR A 333 -6.02 -26.68 -8.45
C TYR A 333 -5.73 -25.22 -8.84
N ALA A 334 -5.81 -24.27 -7.90
CA ALA A 334 -5.45 -22.88 -8.16
C ALA A 334 -3.95 -22.68 -8.44
N LEU A 335 -3.08 -23.51 -7.84
CA LEU A 335 -1.65 -23.52 -8.15
C LEU A 335 -1.35 -24.31 -9.43
N LEU A 336 -2.16 -25.33 -9.73
CA LEU A 336 -2.04 -26.21 -10.90
C LEU A 336 -2.48 -25.55 -12.22
N ASP A 337 -3.37 -24.54 -12.18
CA ASP A 337 -3.77 -23.81 -13.38
C ASP A 337 -2.58 -23.08 -13.99
N GLU A 338 -2.42 -23.20 -15.31
CA GLU A 338 -1.38 -22.55 -16.11
C GLU A 338 -1.22 -21.04 -15.80
N ARG A 339 -2.31 -20.35 -15.45
CA ARG A 339 -2.32 -18.90 -15.12
C ARG A 339 -1.62 -18.58 -13.79
N SER A 340 -1.28 -19.57 -12.96
CA SER A 340 -0.48 -19.39 -11.74
C SER A 340 0.98 -19.00 -12.04
N GLY A 341 1.42 -19.18 -13.29
CA GLY A 341 2.81 -18.96 -13.71
C GLY A 341 3.68 -20.22 -13.65
N TYR A 342 3.12 -21.39 -13.32
CA TYR A 342 3.84 -22.67 -13.39
C TYR A 342 3.95 -23.15 -14.86
N PRO A 343 5.17 -23.29 -15.44
CA PRO A 343 5.35 -23.53 -16.88
C PRO A 343 4.81 -24.87 -17.42
N ALA A 344 4.56 -25.85 -16.54
CA ALA A 344 3.97 -27.15 -16.90
C ALA A 344 2.56 -27.33 -16.29
N GLY A 345 1.89 -26.24 -15.92
CA GLY A 345 0.52 -26.25 -15.42
C GLY A 345 -0.48 -26.63 -16.51
N ILE A 346 -1.68 -27.05 -16.11
CA ILE A 346 -2.77 -27.34 -17.05
C ILE A 346 -3.90 -26.35 -16.87
N ARG A 347 -4.44 -25.85 -17.97
CA ARG A 347 -5.55 -24.91 -17.94
C ARG A 347 -6.86 -25.58 -17.52
N ASP A 348 -7.63 -24.90 -16.68
CA ASP A 348 -8.97 -25.30 -16.24
C ASP A 348 -8.98 -26.69 -15.51
N PRO A 349 -8.20 -26.91 -14.43
CA PRO A 349 -7.99 -28.23 -13.82
C PRO A 349 -9.21 -28.97 -13.25
N GLU A 350 -10.25 -28.29 -12.75
CA GLU A 350 -11.51 -28.96 -12.37
C GLU A 350 -12.25 -29.49 -13.62
N TRP A 351 -12.15 -28.81 -14.77
CA TRP A 351 -12.65 -29.38 -16.03
C TRP A 351 -11.87 -30.64 -16.43
N GLN A 352 -10.54 -30.66 -16.26
CA GLN A 352 -9.73 -31.84 -16.57
C GLN A 352 -10.07 -33.03 -15.67
N ASP A 353 -10.36 -32.79 -14.38
CA ASP A 353 -10.89 -33.82 -13.47
C ASP A 353 -12.26 -34.36 -13.90
N LEU A 354 -13.14 -33.51 -14.45
CA LEU A 354 -14.42 -33.96 -15.01
C LEU A 354 -14.23 -34.83 -16.27
N VAL A 355 -13.30 -34.48 -17.16
CA VAL A 355 -12.94 -35.29 -18.34
C VAL A 355 -12.35 -36.64 -17.91
N TRP A 356 -11.44 -36.64 -16.94
CA TRP A 356 -10.85 -37.86 -16.38
C TRP A 356 -11.90 -38.78 -15.75
N ARG A 357 -12.86 -38.23 -14.98
CA ARG A 357 -13.99 -38.98 -14.41
C ARG A 357 -14.94 -39.55 -15.46
N ALA A 358 -15.10 -38.89 -16.60
CA ALA A 358 -15.87 -39.43 -17.73
C ALA A 358 -15.15 -40.62 -18.39
N ALA A 359 -13.83 -40.78 -18.17
CA ALA A 359 -13.04 -41.95 -18.58
C ALA A 359 -13.20 -42.37 -20.06
N GLY A 360 -13.40 -41.38 -20.94
CA GLY A 360 -13.62 -41.60 -22.38
C GLY A 360 -15.05 -41.93 -22.78
N ASP A 361 -16.03 -41.98 -21.87
CA ASP A 361 -17.46 -42.10 -22.22
C ASP A 361 -18.02 -40.74 -22.72
N PRO A 362 -18.49 -40.66 -24.00
CA PRO A 362 -19.11 -39.45 -24.52
C PRO A 362 -20.34 -38.99 -23.74
N ALA A 363 -21.14 -39.91 -23.18
CA ALA A 363 -22.37 -39.58 -22.47
C ALA A 363 -22.07 -38.97 -21.09
N ALA A 364 -21.14 -39.56 -20.34
CA ALA A 364 -20.64 -38.99 -19.09
C ALA A 364 -19.99 -37.60 -19.30
N LEU A 365 -19.32 -37.39 -20.43
CA LEU A 365 -18.73 -36.09 -20.78
C LEU A 365 -19.79 -35.03 -21.13
N GLU A 366 -20.86 -35.37 -21.87
CA GLU A 366 -21.99 -34.45 -22.12
C GLU A 366 -22.73 -34.09 -20.82
N GLU A 367 -22.87 -35.04 -19.90
CA GLU A 367 -23.42 -34.78 -18.57
C GLU A 367 -22.48 -33.88 -17.73
N ALA A 368 -21.16 -34.08 -17.80
CA ALA A 368 -20.17 -33.22 -17.17
C ALA A 368 -20.18 -31.79 -17.73
N LEU A 369 -20.29 -31.63 -19.04
CA LEU A 369 -20.47 -30.34 -19.71
C LEU A 369 -21.74 -29.63 -19.22
N THR A 370 -22.86 -30.35 -19.16
CA THR A 370 -24.12 -29.82 -18.65
C THR A 370 -23.99 -29.35 -17.20
N ARG A 371 -23.35 -30.15 -16.33
CA ARG A 371 -23.05 -29.75 -14.93
C ARG A 371 -22.17 -28.52 -14.84
N ALA A 372 -21.12 -28.42 -15.68
CA ALA A 372 -20.24 -27.26 -15.73
C ALA A 372 -21.02 -26.00 -16.17
N ALA A 373 -21.84 -26.08 -17.23
CA ALA A 373 -22.69 -24.98 -17.68
C ALA A 373 -23.68 -24.51 -16.59
N VAL A 374 -24.32 -25.44 -15.89
CA VAL A 374 -25.22 -25.12 -14.75
C VAL A 374 -24.46 -24.43 -13.61
N ARG A 375 -23.26 -24.92 -13.25
CA ARG A 375 -22.40 -24.29 -12.22
C ARG A 375 -21.95 -22.88 -12.64
N VAL A 376 -21.56 -22.66 -13.89
CA VAL A 376 -21.19 -21.32 -14.41
C VAL A 376 -22.38 -20.37 -14.33
N CYS A 377 -23.58 -20.81 -14.71
CA CYS A 377 -24.80 -19.99 -14.59
C CYS A 377 -25.16 -19.69 -13.13
N ALA A 378 -24.89 -20.62 -12.20
CA ALA A 378 -25.11 -20.42 -10.76
C ALA A 378 -24.10 -19.44 -10.14
N GLU A 379 -22.81 -19.57 -10.42
CA GLU A 379 -21.78 -18.62 -9.99
C GLU A 379 -22.02 -17.22 -10.57
N LEU A 380 -22.40 -17.12 -11.85
CA LEU A 380 -22.73 -15.85 -12.49
C LEU A 380 -23.92 -15.16 -11.79
N ARG A 381 -24.93 -15.95 -11.34
CA ARG A 381 -26.03 -15.46 -10.50
C ARG A 381 -25.56 -15.02 -9.10
N GLY A 382 -24.63 -15.75 -8.49
CA GLY A 382 -24.00 -15.38 -7.23
C GLY A 382 -23.17 -14.09 -7.31
N LEU A 383 -22.66 -13.76 -8.50
CA LEU A 383 -22.01 -12.48 -8.82
C LEU A 383 -23.00 -11.36 -9.20
N GLY A 384 -24.30 -11.54 -8.99
CA GLY A 384 -25.33 -10.53 -9.24
C GLY A 384 -25.84 -10.42 -10.68
N HIS A 385 -25.36 -11.27 -11.60
CA HIS A 385 -25.81 -11.25 -12.99
C HIS A 385 -26.91 -12.30 -13.26
N PRO A 386 -28.07 -11.92 -13.82
CA PRO A 386 -29.16 -12.86 -14.05
C PRO A 386 -28.77 -13.94 -15.06
N SER A 387 -28.77 -15.20 -14.62
CA SER A 387 -28.62 -16.37 -15.47
C SER A 387 -29.40 -17.58 -14.92
N GLY A 388 -29.95 -18.40 -15.81
CA GLY A 388 -30.91 -19.45 -15.49
C GLY A 388 -30.71 -20.76 -16.25
N PRO A 389 -31.56 -21.79 -16.00
CA PRO A 389 -31.48 -23.08 -16.67
C PRO A 389 -31.63 -23.02 -18.20
N ALA A 390 -32.30 -21.98 -18.72
CA ALA A 390 -32.41 -21.74 -20.16
C ALA A 390 -31.02 -21.46 -20.80
N ASP A 391 -30.20 -20.63 -20.15
CA ASP A 391 -28.84 -20.34 -20.63
C ASP A 391 -27.97 -21.59 -20.55
N ALA A 392 -28.03 -22.35 -19.44
CA ALA A 392 -27.28 -23.60 -19.29
C ALA A 392 -27.64 -24.65 -20.37
N ARG A 393 -28.92 -24.76 -20.72
CA ARG A 393 -29.41 -25.59 -21.82
C ARG A 393 -28.87 -25.10 -23.17
N GLU A 394 -28.85 -23.79 -23.40
CA GLU A 394 -28.38 -23.22 -24.66
C GLU A 394 -26.85 -23.34 -24.82
N ILE A 395 -26.08 -23.18 -23.73
CA ILE A 395 -24.63 -23.48 -23.69
C ILE A 395 -24.37 -24.94 -24.06
N THR A 396 -25.10 -25.87 -23.44
CA THR A 396 -24.95 -27.31 -23.73
C THR A 396 -25.29 -27.60 -25.20
N ARG A 397 -26.42 -27.07 -25.69
CA ARG A 397 -26.86 -27.22 -27.08
C ARG A 397 -25.81 -26.70 -28.07
N LEU A 398 -25.30 -25.50 -27.85
CA LEU A 398 -24.31 -24.86 -28.72
C LEU A 398 -22.96 -25.57 -28.67
N ALA A 399 -22.49 -26.01 -27.51
CA ALA A 399 -21.25 -26.78 -27.40
C ALA A 399 -21.35 -28.11 -28.17
N SER A 400 -22.45 -28.86 -28.03
CA SER A 400 -22.68 -30.09 -28.80
C SER A 400 -22.84 -29.83 -30.31
N ASP A 401 -23.36 -28.68 -30.72
CA ASP A 401 -23.38 -28.27 -32.15
C ASP A 401 -21.97 -27.92 -32.67
N LEU A 402 -21.17 -27.19 -31.90
CA LEU A 402 -19.78 -26.88 -32.26
C LEU A 402 -18.94 -28.16 -32.41
N ALA A 403 -19.12 -29.13 -31.51
CA ALA A 403 -18.49 -30.44 -31.62
C ALA A 403 -18.87 -31.17 -32.92
N ARG A 404 -20.18 -31.23 -33.24
CA ARG A 404 -20.68 -31.80 -34.50
C ARG A 404 -20.10 -31.11 -35.74
N LEU A 405 -20.06 -29.78 -35.75
CA LEU A 405 -19.48 -28.99 -36.84
C LEU A 405 -17.97 -29.20 -37.00
N ARG A 406 -17.27 -29.52 -35.91
CA ARG A 406 -15.82 -29.84 -35.89
C ARG A 406 -15.50 -31.31 -36.14
N GLY A 407 -16.52 -32.18 -36.27
CA GLY A 407 -16.34 -33.62 -36.42
C GLY A 407 -15.81 -34.32 -35.15
N LEU A 408 -15.98 -33.71 -33.97
CA LEU A 408 -15.54 -34.26 -32.70
C LEU A 408 -16.57 -35.26 -32.14
N PRO A 409 -16.13 -36.33 -31.45
CA PRO A 409 -17.02 -37.33 -30.86
C PRO A 409 -17.88 -36.79 -29.70
N ALA A 410 -17.37 -35.78 -28.99
CA ALA A 410 -18.06 -35.07 -27.92
C ALA A 410 -17.54 -33.63 -27.81
N ALA A 411 -18.27 -32.77 -27.11
CA ALA A 411 -17.87 -31.38 -26.88
C ALA A 411 -16.81 -31.28 -25.76
N GLY A 412 -15.68 -30.65 -26.06
CA GLY A 412 -14.57 -30.49 -25.13
C GLY A 412 -14.54 -29.11 -24.45
N ARG A 413 -13.38 -28.80 -23.85
CA ARG A 413 -13.11 -27.53 -23.17
C ARG A 413 -13.29 -26.33 -24.10
N GLY A 414 -12.87 -26.47 -25.36
CA GLY A 414 -12.96 -25.42 -26.37
C GLY A 414 -14.40 -25.08 -26.73
N GLU A 415 -15.21 -26.10 -27.03
CA GLU A 415 -16.63 -25.99 -27.36
C GLU A 415 -17.42 -25.41 -26.18
N LEU A 416 -17.14 -25.84 -24.95
CA LEU A 416 -17.76 -25.26 -23.75
C LEU A 416 -17.36 -23.79 -23.57
N ALA A 417 -16.08 -23.44 -23.68
CA ALA A 417 -15.62 -22.06 -23.48
C ALA A 417 -16.22 -21.11 -24.52
N GLU A 418 -16.25 -21.51 -25.78
CA GLU A 418 -16.86 -20.76 -26.89
C GLU A 418 -18.37 -20.66 -26.72
N ALA A 419 -19.07 -21.75 -26.37
CA ALA A 419 -20.51 -21.70 -26.11
C ALA A 419 -20.87 -20.80 -24.92
N VAL A 420 -20.10 -20.85 -23.83
CA VAL A 420 -20.27 -19.94 -22.68
C VAL A 420 -20.04 -18.48 -23.09
N GLN A 421 -19.01 -18.19 -23.88
CA GLN A 421 -18.74 -16.85 -24.39
C GLN A 421 -19.86 -16.37 -25.33
N THR A 422 -20.35 -17.21 -26.25
CA THR A 422 -21.42 -16.85 -27.17
C THR A 422 -22.75 -16.63 -26.45
N VAL A 423 -23.14 -17.50 -25.51
CA VAL A 423 -24.46 -17.44 -24.84
C VAL A 423 -24.47 -16.41 -23.70
N LEU A 424 -23.46 -16.39 -22.84
CA LEU A 424 -23.45 -15.54 -21.63
C LEU A 424 -22.72 -14.21 -21.81
N ALA A 425 -21.69 -14.13 -22.65
CA ALA A 425 -20.94 -12.89 -22.89
C ALA A 425 -21.33 -12.19 -24.21
N GLN A 426 -21.95 -12.91 -25.16
CA GLN A 426 -22.50 -12.37 -26.41
C GLN A 426 -21.50 -11.55 -27.25
N GLY A 427 -20.21 -11.86 -27.12
CA GLY A 427 -19.12 -11.13 -27.78
C GLY A 427 -18.68 -9.83 -27.10
N GLU A 428 -19.20 -9.48 -25.91
CA GLU A 428 -18.72 -8.34 -25.11
C GLU A 428 -17.53 -8.78 -24.22
N PRO A 429 -16.27 -8.36 -24.49
CA PRO A 429 -15.12 -8.75 -23.68
C PRO A 429 -15.00 -7.98 -22.36
N TYR A 430 -15.78 -6.90 -22.20
CA TYR A 430 -15.85 -6.08 -21.00
C TYR A 430 -17.21 -6.28 -20.30
N GLY A 431 -17.42 -5.64 -19.15
CA GLY A 431 -18.68 -5.79 -18.41
C GLY A 431 -18.99 -7.25 -18.05
N ARG A 432 -20.11 -7.78 -18.57
CA ARG A 432 -20.59 -9.15 -18.34
C ARG A 432 -19.56 -10.20 -18.75
N GLY A 433 -18.76 -9.96 -19.79
CA GLY A 433 -17.69 -10.87 -20.21
C GLY A 433 -16.67 -11.19 -19.12
N ARG A 434 -16.33 -10.23 -18.24
CA ARG A 434 -15.45 -10.48 -17.09
C ARG A 434 -16.14 -11.24 -15.96
N ALA A 435 -17.43 -11.00 -15.71
CA ALA A 435 -18.17 -11.79 -14.74
C ALA A 435 -18.33 -13.25 -15.20
N VAL A 436 -18.56 -13.46 -16.49
CA VAL A 436 -18.53 -14.79 -17.14
C VAL A 436 -17.14 -15.41 -17.02
N ALA A 437 -16.07 -14.67 -17.35
CA ALA A 437 -14.70 -15.17 -17.21
C ALA A 437 -14.35 -15.57 -15.75
N ARG A 438 -14.78 -14.78 -14.76
CA ARG A 438 -14.60 -15.06 -13.33
C ARG A 438 -15.43 -16.25 -12.85
N ALA A 439 -16.66 -16.41 -13.36
CA ALA A 439 -17.50 -17.57 -13.09
C ALA A 439 -16.91 -18.84 -13.71
N MET A 440 -16.43 -18.76 -14.96
CA MET A 440 -15.69 -19.83 -15.63
C MET A 440 -14.42 -20.18 -14.86
N GLU A 441 -13.61 -19.20 -14.45
CA GLU A 441 -12.40 -19.43 -13.65
C GLU A 441 -12.72 -20.19 -12.36
N ARG A 442 -13.69 -19.71 -11.56
CA ARG A 442 -14.11 -20.41 -10.33
C ARG A 442 -14.60 -21.84 -10.55
N VAL A 443 -15.37 -22.08 -11.61
CA VAL A 443 -16.00 -23.39 -11.87
C VAL A 443 -15.05 -24.36 -12.57
N LEU A 444 -14.21 -23.88 -13.48
CA LEU A 444 -13.34 -24.70 -14.31
C LEU A 444 -11.94 -24.87 -13.71
N VAL A 445 -11.45 -23.94 -12.89
CA VAL A 445 -10.25 -24.16 -12.05
C VAL A 445 -10.64 -24.92 -10.78
N GLY A 446 -11.72 -24.51 -10.11
CA GLY A 446 -12.16 -25.10 -8.85
C GLY A 446 -11.25 -24.78 -7.65
N THR A 447 -11.65 -25.24 -6.47
CA THR A 447 -10.99 -24.93 -5.19
C THR A 447 -10.45 -26.17 -4.48
N ARG A 448 -10.11 -27.22 -5.24
CA ARG A 448 -9.68 -28.50 -4.67
C ARG A 448 -8.23 -28.42 -4.19
N THR A 449 -8.01 -28.92 -2.98
CA THR A 449 -6.69 -29.02 -2.34
C THR A 449 -6.46 -30.47 -1.96
N GLY A 450 -5.29 -31.02 -2.32
CA GLY A 450 -4.92 -32.37 -1.96
C GLY A 450 -4.18 -32.43 -0.63
N ARG A 451 -3.83 -33.65 -0.22
CA ARG A 451 -3.05 -33.93 0.99
C ARG A 451 -2.21 -35.20 0.79
N PRO A 452 -0.93 -35.20 1.23
CA PRO A 452 -0.17 -36.44 1.42
C PRO A 452 -0.89 -37.40 2.39
N ALA A 453 -0.48 -38.67 2.39
CA ALA A 453 -0.87 -39.62 3.44
C ALA A 453 -0.46 -39.09 4.84
N PRO A 454 -1.19 -39.44 5.92
CA PRO A 454 -0.91 -38.93 7.27
C PRO A 454 0.52 -39.23 7.75
N ASP A 455 1.04 -40.42 7.42
CA ASP A 455 2.38 -40.87 7.83
C ASP A 455 3.49 -40.45 6.85
N ALA A 456 3.16 -39.70 5.78
CA ALA A 456 4.16 -39.25 4.82
C ALA A 456 5.12 -38.22 5.48
N PRO A 457 6.44 -38.31 5.24
CA PRO A 457 7.41 -37.42 5.89
C PRO A 457 7.14 -35.93 5.60
N ARG A 458 6.77 -35.18 6.65
CA ARG A 458 6.48 -33.73 6.55
C ARG A 458 7.79 -32.94 6.42
N SER A 459 7.90 -32.14 5.37
CA SER A 459 9.03 -31.22 5.14
C SER A 459 8.54 -29.90 4.51
N GLY A 460 9.27 -28.80 4.75
CA GLY A 460 8.91 -27.44 4.32
C GLY A 460 8.57 -26.48 5.46
N LEU A 461 7.90 -25.37 5.14
CA LEU A 461 7.68 -24.24 6.06
C LEU A 461 6.88 -24.59 7.32
N ALA A 462 5.85 -25.43 7.20
CA ALA A 462 4.97 -25.74 8.35
C ALA A 462 5.73 -26.47 9.48
N PRO A 463 6.46 -27.58 9.23
CA PRO A 463 7.36 -28.17 10.24
C PRO A 463 8.38 -27.17 10.80
N ALA A 464 9.04 -26.37 9.95
CA ALA A 464 10.04 -25.40 10.40
C ALA A 464 9.47 -24.34 11.36
N VAL A 465 8.25 -23.87 11.11
CA VAL A 465 7.56 -22.92 12.01
C VAL A 465 7.03 -23.61 13.26
N GLU A 466 6.55 -24.84 13.18
CA GLU A 466 6.15 -25.64 14.35
C GLU A 466 7.34 -25.84 15.31
N ASP A 467 8.53 -26.18 14.77
CA ASP A 467 9.78 -26.31 15.51
C ASP A 467 10.25 -24.96 16.12
N GLU A 468 10.23 -23.86 15.36
CA GLU A 468 10.60 -22.53 15.88
C GLU A 468 9.63 -22.08 16.99
N VAL A 469 8.31 -22.28 16.82
CA VAL A 469 7.29 -21.96 17.83
C VAL A 469 7.50 -22.76 19.12
N ALA A 470 7.78 -24.06 19.01
CA ALA A 470 8.09 -24.92 20.15
C ALA A 470 9.38 -24.46 20.86
N GLY A 471 10.46 -24.22 20.11
CA GLY A 471 11.74 -23.74 20.63
C GLY A 471 11.66 -22.38 21.33
N LEU A 472 10.79 -21.48 20.85
CA LEU A 472 10.55 -20.16 21.45
C LEU A 472 9.50 -20.17 22.58
N ARG A 473 8.92 -21.34 22.88
CA ARG A 473 7.85 -21.55 23.89
C ARG A 473 6.62 -20.69 23.62
N LEU A 474 6.21 -20.60 22.36
CA LEU A 474 4.99 -19.94 21.89
C LEU A 474 3.87 -20.99 21.65
N PRO A 475 2.59 -20.60 21.53
CA PRO A 475 1.50 -21.57 21.29
C PRO A 475 1.63 -22.28 19.94
N GLY A 476 1.71 -23.61 19.94
CA GLY A 476 1.81 -24.45 18.73
C GLY A 476 0.51 -25.23 18.41
N PRO A 477 0.57 -26.22 17.49
CA PRO A 477 -0.60 -27.00 17.05
C PRO A 477 -1.40 -27.64 18.20
N GLU A 478 -0.69 -28.17 19.21
CA GLU A 478 -1.29 -28.79 20.41
C GLU A 478 -2.09 -27.79 21.26
N SER A 479 -1.81 -26.50 21.14
CA SER A 479 -2.49 -25.40 21.85
C SER A 479 -3.61 -24.74 21.02
N SER A 480 -4.01 -25.33 19.89
CA SER A 480 -4.99 -24.75 18.94
C SER A 480 -6.41 -24.53 19.48
N LEU A 481 -6.74 -25.10 20.64
CA LEU A 481 -8.00 -24.90 21.36
C LEU A 481 -7.85 -24.00 22.61
N GLY A 482 -6.66 -23.44 22.85
CA GLY A 482 -6.35 -22.61 24.01
C GLY A 482 -6.74 -21.13 23.84
N PRO A 483 -6.81 -20.36 24.94
CA PRO A 483 -6.99 -18.91 24.89
C PRO A 483 -5.79 -18.22 24.24
N ALA A 484 -6.02 -17.03 23.67
CA ALA A 484 -4.94 -16.20 23.15
C ALA A 484 -3.98 -15.78 24.27
N ARG A 485 -2.69 -15.70 23.95
CA ARG A 485 -1.64 -15.37 24.90
C ARG A 485 -1.08 -13.98 24.64
N GLU A 486 -1.23 -13.09 25.61
CA GLU A 486 -0.51 -11.83 25.61
C GLU A 486 0.99 -12.04 25.92
N LEU A 487 1.82 -11.30 25.20
CA LEU A 487 3.27 -11.23 25.36
C LEU A 487 3.68 -9.76 25.42
N ARG A 488 4.62 -9.45 26.32
CA ARG A 488 5.40 -8.21 26.29
C ARG A 488 6.84 -8.58 26.03
N LEU A 489 7.43 -8.05 24.97
CA LEU A 489 8.77 -8.40 24.50
C LEU A 489 9.71 -7.21 24.69
N ASP A 490 10.95 -7.48 25.11
CA ASP A 490 12.06 -6.51 25.15
C ASP A 490 13.18 -7.02 24.21
N PRO A 491 13.03 -6.80 22.90
CA PRO A 491 13.83 -7.47 21.88
C PRO A 491 15.27 -6.93 21.79
N LEU A 492 15.56 -5.79 22.42
CA LEU A 492 16.91 -5.21 22.47
C LEU A 492 17.71 -5.70 23.70
N ARG A 493 17.04 -6.23 24.74
CA ARG A 493 17.70 -6.78 25.94
C ARG A 493 17.68 -8.31 26.04
N SER A 494 16.76 -8.98 25.35
CA SER A 494 16.53 -10.42 25.47
C SER A 494 16.64 -11.14 24.14
N ASP A 495 17.65 -12.01 23.99
CA ASP A 495 17.84 -12.85 22.80
C ASP A 495 16.69 -13.82 22.51
N LEU A 496 15.90 -14.16 23.53
CA LEU A 496 14.71 -14.97 23.36
C LEU A 496 13.57 -14.13 22.78
N ASP A 497 13.37 -12.92 23.30
CA ASP A 497 12.30 -12.03 22.86
C ASP A 497 12.60 -11.37 21.51
N ARG A 498 13.87 -11.14 21.20
CA ARG A 498 14.37 -10.82 19.85
C ARG A 498 13.94 -11.86 18.81
N ARG A 499 14.17 -13.15 19.10
CA ARG A 499 13.80 -14.24 18.18
C ARG A 499 12.27 -14.42 18.08
N ARG A 500 11.53 -14.19 19.17
CA ARG A 500 10.06 -14.14 19.16
C ARG A 500 9.54 -13.03 18.27
N GLU A 501 10.02 -11.80 18.45
CA GLU A 501 9.60 -10.66 17.61
C GLU A 501 9.94 -10.90 16.13
N LEU A 502 11.12 -11.42 15.82
CA LEU A 502 11.49 -11.76 14.44
C LEU A 502 10.55 -12.77 13.79
N LEU A 503 10.18 -13.85 14.50
CA LEU A 503 9.21 -14.81 13.98
C LEU A 503 7.83 -14.16 13.78
N LEU A 504 7.37 -13.36 14.72
CA LEU A 504 6.06 -12.67 14.62
C LEU A 504 6.01 -11.68 13.45
N ARG A 505 7.07 -10.89 13.23
CA ARG A 505 7.19 -9.99 12.07
C ARG A 505 7.19 -10.76 10.75
N ARG A 506 7.98 -11.84 10.64
CA ARG A 506 8.03 -12.70 9.45
C ARG A 506 6.69 -13.35 9.12
N LEU A 507 5.99 -13.89 10.12
CA LEU A 507 4.66 -14.47 9.93
C LEU A 507 3.62 -13.42 9.52
N THR A 508 3.71 -12.21 10.08
CA THR A 508 2.85 -11.07 9.71
C THR A 508 3.06 -10.67 8.24
N VAL A 509 4.32 -10.53 7.79
CA VAL A 509 4.66 -10.24 6.39
C VAL A 509 4.20 -11.36 5.45
N CYS A 510 4.28 -12.63 5.87
CA CYS A 510 3.74 -13.78 5.13
C CYS A 510 2.20 -13.85 5.08
N GLY A 511 1.48 -12.95 5.76
CA GLY A 511 0.02 -13.00 5.87
C GLY A 511 -0.50 -14.18 6.69
N VAL A 512 0.33 -14.75 7.58
CA VAL A 512 -0.03 -15.90 8.42
C VAL A 512 -0.69 -15.38 9.72
N PRO A 513 -1.98 -15.67 9.97
CA PRO A 513 -2.68 -15.15 11.14
C PRO A 513 -2.26 -15.93 12.40
N TYR A 514 -1.18 -15.49 13.03
CA TYR A 514 -0.61 -16.09 14.25
C TYR A 514 -0.50 -15.11 15.43
N GLY A 515 -0.14 -13.86 15.15
CA GLY A 515 0.04 -12.83 16.17
C GLY A 515 -0.43 -11.45 15.69
N GLU A 516 -0.97 -10.67 16.61
CA GLU A 516 -1.41 -9.30 16.39
C GLU A 516 -0.65 -8.36 17.33
N ALA A 517 -0.06 -7.29 16.79
CA ALA A 517 0.61 -6.28 17.60
C ALA A 517 -0.41 -5.35 18.26
N LYS A 518 -0.21 -5.00 19.53
CA LYS A 518 -1.05 -4.05 20.27
C LYS A 518 -0.26 -2.77 20.54
N GLU A 519 -0.88 -1.62 20.36
CA GLU A 519 -0.25 -0.33 20.64
C GLU A 519 0.15 -0.20 22.12
N VAL A 520 1.28 0.46 22.36
CA VAL A 520 1.81 0.76 23.69
C VAL A 520 2.06 2.26 23.77
N VAL A 521 1.15 2.99 24.40
CA VAL A 521 1.34 4.44 24.61
C VAL A 521 2.37 4.63 25.73
N GLY A 522 3.54 5.15 25.36
CA GLY A 522 4.57 5.57 26.32
C GLY A 522 4.14 6.81 27.10
N ALA A 523 4.41 6.84 28.40
CA ALA A 523 4.20 8.05 29.20
C ALA A 523 5.14 9.16 28.68
N GLY A 524 4.59 10.29 28.23
CA GLY A 524 5.36 11.42 27.72
C GLY A 524 5.74 11.36 26.23
N GLY A 525 5.15 10.46 25.43
CA GLY A 525 5.29 10.48 23.96
C GLY A 525 6.60 9.90 23.40
N ALA A 526 7.46 9.30 24.24
CA ALA A 526 8.66 8.59 23.77
C ALA A 526 8.31 7.20 23.20
N GLU A 527 8.98 6.78 22.12
CA GLU A 527 8.85 5.43 21.56
C GLU A 527 9.16 4.37 22.62
N THR A 528 8.26 3.40 22.80
CA THR A 528 8.45 2.34 23.79
C THR A 528 9.36 1.24 23.25
N LEU A 529 10.52 1.06 23.87
CA LEU A 529 11.50 0.00 23.57
C LEU A 529 10.99 -1.45 23.79
N THR A 530 9.71 -1.62 24.16
CA THR A 530 9.07 -2.93 24.39
C THR A 530 7.82 -3.06 23.55
N SER A 531 7.68 -4.13 22.77
CA SER A 531 6.48 -4.42 21.98
C SER A 531 5.46 -5.25 22.78
N ARG A 532 4.17 -5.15 22.46
CA ARG A 532 3.10 -6.03 22.96
C ARG A 532 2.45 -6.79 21.81
N TRP A 533 2.22 -8.07 22.03
CA TRP A 533 1.65 -8.99 21.04
C TRP A 533 0.60 -9.88 21.68
N GLU A 534 -0.47 -10.17 20.94
CA GLU A 534 -1.44 -11.21 21.25
C GLU A 534 -1.24 -12.37 20.26
N VAL A 535 -0.92 -13.57 20.73
CA VAL A 535 -0.58 -14.72 19.86
C VAL A 535 -1.50 -15.92 20.09
N ARG A 536 -1.87 -16.62 19.01
CA ARG A 536 -2.69 -17.84 19.03
C ARG A 536 -2.41 -18.73 17.81
N TRP A 537 -2.37 -20.04 18.02
CA TRP A 537 -2.37 -21.00 16.91
C TRP A 537 -3.80 -21.32 16.49
N THR A 538 -4.10 -21.29 15.19
CA THR A 538 -5.44 -21.59 14.66
C THR A 538 -5.35 -22.51 13.43
N PRO A 539 -6.45 -23.16 13.01
CA PRO A 539 -6.48 -23.89 11.73
C PRO A 539 -6.13 -22.99 10.52
N ALA A 540 -6.48 -21.69 10.58
CA ALA A 540 -6.09 -20.72 9.56
C ALA A 540 -4.58 -20.45 9.54
N THR A 541 -3.92 -20.46 10.70
CA THR A 541 -2.45 -20.39 10.81
C THR A 541 -1.80 -21.54 10.02
N ALA A 542 -2.22 -22.78 10.29
CA ALA A 542 -1.68 -23.97 9.61
C ALA A 542 -1.93 -23.95 8.09
N ALA A 543 -3.13 -23.55 7.65
CA ALA A 543 -3.46 -23.43 6.23
C ALA A 543 -2.61 -22.34 5.52
N MET A 544 -2.42 -21.18 6.15
CA MET A 544 -1.62 -20.10 5.57
C MET A 544 -0.12 -20.41 5.55
N LEU A 545 0.39 -21.22 6.50
CA LEU A 545 1.77 -21.73 6.43
C LEU A 545 2.00 -22.64 5.22
N THR A 546 1.00 -23.43 4.80
CA THR A 546 1.08 -24.19 3.55
C THR A 546 1.13 -23.27 2.32
N ALA A 547 0.28 -22.23 2.28
CA ALA A 547 0.27 -21.28 1.17
C ALA A 547 1.56 -20.43 1.09
N ALA A 548 2.09 -19.99 2.24
CA ALA A 548 3.34 -19.23 2.31
C ALA A 548 4.58 -20.09 1.95
N GLY A 549 4.51 -21.41 2.12
CA GLY A 549 5.61 -22.34 1.82
C GLY A 549 6.11 -22.33 0.37
N VAL A 550 5.30 -21.84 -0.58
CA VAL A 550 5.73 -21.63 -1.99
C VAL A 550 6.91 -20.65 -2.08
N ARG A 551 7.02 -19.71 -1.13
CA ARG A 551 8.03 -18.63 -1.14
C ARG A 551 9.27 -18.95 -0.30
N GLY A 552 9.29 -20.06 0.43
CA GLY A 552 10.44 -20.48 1.23
C GLY A 552 10.12 -21.59 2.23
N VAL A 553 11.13 -22.38 2.60
CA VAL A 553 10.99 -23.51 3.54
C VAL A 553 11.26 -23.12 5.00
N THR A 554 11.63 -21.86 5.25
CA THR A 554 11.79 -21.26 6.58
C THR A 554 11.05 -19.92 6.66
N ALA A 555 10.69 -19.47 7.86
CA ALA A 555 9.97 -18.20 8.04
C ALA A 555 10.75 -16.98 7.49
N ALA A 556 12.09 -17.03 7.53
CA ALA A 556 12.94 -16.01 6.94
C ALA A 556 12.82 -15.97 5.41
N GLN A 557 13.03 -17.11 4.74
CA GLN A 557 12.94 -17.21 3.28
C GLN A 557 11.54 -16.86 2.77
N ALA A 558 10.48 -17.34 3.43
CA ALA A 558 9.11 -17.04 3.03
C ALA A 558 8.80 -15.54 3.08
N ALA A 559 9.23 -14.85 4.15
CA ALA A 559 9.08 -13.39 4.27
C ALA A 559 9.92 -12.63 3.22
N GLU A 560 11.16 -13.07 2.99
CA GLU A 560 12.03 -12.49 1.96
C GLU A 560 11.46 -12.65 0.54
N GLY A 561 10.86 -13.80 0.25
CA GLY A 561 10.16 -14.07 -1.01
C GLY A 561 8.95 -13.16 -1.21
N VAL A 562 8.11 -12.95 -0.18
CA VAL A 562 6.97 -12.00 -0.24
C VAL A 562 7.45 -10.58 -0.53
N LEU A 563 8.47 -10.11 0.18
CA LEU A 563 8.96 -8.73 0.04
C LEU A 563 9.67 -8.50 -1.30
N ARG A 564 10.37 -9.50 -1.86
CA ARG A 564 10.93 -9.43 -3.22
C ARG A 564 9.85 -9.49 -4.30
N GLU A 565 8.80 -10.29 -4.13
CA GLU A 565 7.65 -10.30 -5.04
C GLU A 565 6.96 -8.93 -5.07
N ARG A 566 6.70 -8.33 -3.90
CA ARG A 566 6.13 -6.97 -3.79
C ARG A 566 7.03 -5.93 -4.47
N ARG A 567 8.35 -5.94 -4.20
CA ARG A 567 9.33 -5.04 -4.84
C ARG A 567 9.34 -5.17 -6.36
N ARG A 568 9.14 -6.38 -6.89
CA ARG A 568 9.03 -6.61 -8.34
C ARG A 568 7.75 -5.99 -8.89
N THR A 569 6.61 -6.22 -8.24
CA THR A 569 5.33 -5.62 -8.65
C THR A 569 5.39 -4.10 -8.65
N GLU A 570 5.94 -3.47 -7.62
CA GLU A 570 6.15 -2.01 -7.56
C GLU A 570 6.96 -1.46 -8.76
N ARG A 571 7.97 -2.22 -9.22
CA ARG A 571 8.79 -1.84 -10.40
C ARG A 571 8.04 -2.06 -11.71
N ASP A 572 7.29 -3.16 -11.83
CA ASP A 572 6.48 -3.48 -13.00
C ASP A 572 5.30 -2.49 -13.17
N GLU A 573 4.81 -1.88 -12.07
CA GLU A 573 3.74 -0.86 -12.04
C GLU A 573 4.20 0.58 -12.36
N GLY A 574 5.48 0.79 -12.68
CA GLY A 574 6.03 2.10 -13.07
C GLY A 574 7.00 2.72 -12.06
N GLY A 575 7.36 2.00 -10.99
CA GLY A 575 8.34 2.41 -9.99
C GLY A 575 7.74 2.61 -8.60
N SER A 576 8.51 2.24 -7.57
CA SER A 576 8.09 2.35 -6.17
C SER A 576 7.94 3.81 -5.71
N THR A 577 6.85 4.14 -5.02
CA THR A 577 6.65 5.43 -4.35
C THR A 577 7.50 5.56 -3.08
N ALA A 578 7.73 6.79 -2.59
CA ALA A 578 8.49 7.04 -1.37
C ALA A 578 7.95 6.24 -0.16
N ALA A 579 6.63 6.24 0.05
CA ALA A 579 5.96 5.43 1.08
C ALA A 579 6.21 3.92 0.91
N GLN A 580 6.08 3.36 -0.30
CA GLN A 580 6.32 1.93 -0.55
C GLN A 580 7.79 1.54 -0.29
N VAL A 581 8.73 2.38 -0.71
CA VAL A 581 10.17 2.14 -0.48
C VAL A 581 10.49 2.18 1.02
N LEU A 582 9.97 3.16 1.76
CA LEU A 582 10.15 3.29 3.21
C LEU A 582 9.52 2.11 3.98
N GLN A 583 8.31 1.70 3.59
CA GLN A 583 7.66 0.51 4.14
C GLN A 583 8.50 -0.75 3.86
N GLY A 584 8.97 -0.93 2.62
CA GLY A 584 9.80 -2.07 2.21
C GLY A 584 11.11 -2.17 3.00
N LEU A 585 11.78 -1.04 3.26
CA LEU A 585 12.97 -1.01 4.13
C LEU A 585 12.62 -1.36 5.58
N THR A 586 11.51 -0.83 6.10
CA THR A 586 11.04 -1.10 7.46
C THR A 586 10.73 -2.59 7.66
N GLU A 587 9.92 -3.18 6.78
CA GLU A 587 9.53 -4.60 6.84
C GLU A 587 10.74 -5.54 6.69
N ALA A 588 11.67 -5.24 5.78
CA ALA A 588 12.90 -6.03 5.60
C ALA A 588 13.82 -5.96 6.84
N ALA A 589 13.92 -4.79 7.46
CA ALA A 589 14.71 -4.57 8.67
C ALA A 589 14.10 -5.25 9.91
N GLU A 590 12.79 -5.12 10.12
CA GLU A 590 12.05 -5.77 11.21
C GLU A 590 12.01 -7.29 11.08
N CYS A 591 11.96 -7.84 9.85
CA CYS A 591 12.06 -9.28 9.61
C CYS A 591 13.51 -9.82 9.71
N GLY A 592 14.51 -8.94 9.86
CA GLY A 592 15.92 -9.30 9.92
C GLY A 592 16.42 -9.97 8.65
N LEU A 593 16.22 -9.30 7.52
CA LEU A 593 16.61 -9.74 6.17
C LEU A 593 17.72 -8.82 5.65
N PRO A 594 18.99 -9.03 6.03
CA PRO A 594 20.06 -8.05 5.85
C PRO A 594 20.36 -7.70 4.39
N LEU A 595 20.28 -8.66 3.47
CA LEU A 595 20.51 -8.42 2.05
C LEU A 595 19.39 -7.56 1.45
N LEU A 596 18.13 -7.90 1.73
CA LEU A 596 16.99 -7.15 1.22
C LEU A 596 16.86 -5.76 1.86
N ALA A 597 17.23 -5.62 3.14
CA ALA A 597 17.31 -4.32 3.81
C ALA A 597 18.40 -3.43 3.18
N ASP A 598 19.54 -4.00 2.80
CA ASP A 598 20.57 -3.28 2.05
C ASP A 598 20.06 -2.87 0.65
N GLU A 599 19.41 -3.78 -0.10
CA GLU A 599 18.80 -3.47 -1.41
C GLU A 599 17.72 -2.37 -1.31
N ARG A 600 16.92 -2.35 -0.25
CA ARG A 600 15.89 -1.32 -0.01
C ARG A 600 16.48 -0.01 0.50
N LEU A 601 17.66 -0.03 1.14
CA LEU A 601 18.38 1.18 1.52
C LEU A 601 18.91 1.92 0.28
N ASP A 602 19.32 1.19 -0.75
CA ASP A 602 19.67 1.76 -2.06
C ASP A 602 18.42 2.34 -2.77
N ASP A 603 17.27 1.63 -2.76
CA ASP A 603 16.00 2.18 -3.27
C ASP A 603 15.63 3.50 -2.53
N VAL A 604 15.85 3.59 -1.20
CA VAL A 604 15.62 4.83 -0.41
C VAL A 604 16.53 5.97 -0.89
N ALA A 605 17.80 5.68 -1.16
CA ALA A 605 18.78 6.66 -1.60
C ALA A 605 18.46 7.25 -2.98
N GLU A 606 17.79 6.49 -3.85
CA GLU A 606 17.38 6.90 -5.20
C GLU A 606 16.07 7.70 -5.19
N VAL A 607 15.02 7.15 -4.56
CA VAL A 607 13.64 7.64 -4.70
C VAL A 607 13.35 8.84 -3.78
N LEU A 608 13.59 8.71 -2.48
CA LEU A 608 13.12 9.69 -1.49
C LEU A 608 13.70 11.12 -1.69
N PRO A 609 14.97 11.36 -2.07
CA PRO A 609 15.50 12.71 -2.26
C PRO A 609 14.80 13.57 -3.33
N HIS A 610 14.01 12.93 -4.20
CA HIS A 610 13.35 13.53 -5.36
C HIS A 610 11.83 13.58 -5.22
N SER A 611 11.21 12.58 -4.60
CA SER A 611 9.75 12.45 -4.51
C SER A 611 9.18 12.50 -3.09
N GLY A 612 10.01 12.40 -2.05
CA GLY A 612 9.54 12.36 -0.66
C GLY A 612 9.05 13.71 -0.15
N THR A 613 7.91 13.68 0.54
CA THR A 613 7.41 14.78 1.38
C THR A 613 8.30 14.95 2.63
N LEU A 614 8.20 16.10 3.32
CA LEU A 614 9.00 16.31 4.54
C LEU A 614 8.70 15.25 5.64
N PRO A 615 7.45 14.87 5.94
CA PRO A 615 7.16 13.79 6.89
C PRO A 615 7.78 12.43 6.50
N GLU A 616 7.71 12.03 5.22
CA GLU A 616 8.33 10.79 4.74
C GLU A 616 9.86 10.82 4.86
N LEU A 617 10.48 11.95 4.53
CA LEU A 617 11.92 12.15 4.69
C LEU A 617 12.37 12.06 6.15
N LEU A 618 11.58 12.61 7.08
CA LEU A 618 11.87 12.54 8.52
C LEU A 618 11.62 11.14 9.10
N ALA A 619 10.57 10.44 8.66
CA ALA A 619 10.31 9.06 9.03
C ALA A 619 11.44 8.13 8.53
N ALA A 620 11.94 8.36 7.33
CA ALA A 620 13.12 7.67 6.80
C ALA A 620 14.38 8.00 7.61
N LEU A 621 14.63 9.27 7.95
CA LEU A 621 15.76 9.66 8.82
C LEU A 621 15.68 9.00 10.21
N ALA A 622 14.49 8.93 10.81
CA ALA A 622 14.27 8.21 12.08
C ALA A 622 14.57 6.72 11.96
N LEU A 623 14.16 6.06 10.87
CA LEU A 623 14.50 4.68 10.59
C LEU A 623 16.02 4.49 10.41
N LEU A 624 16.69 5.37 9.66
CA LEU A 624 18.14 5.34 9.46
C LEU A 624 18.92 5.52 10.76
N ASP A 625 18.47 6.40 11.66
CA ASP A 625 19.10 6.57 12.96
C ASP A 625 18.91 5.33 13.85
N ARG A 626 17.72 4.70 13.86
CA ARG A 626 17.51 3.41 14.53
C ARG A 626 18.40 2.30 13.95
N LEU A 627 18.60 2.28 12.63
CA LEU A 627 19.51 1.34 11.96
C LEU A 627 20.97 1.59 12.36
N ARG A 628 21.42 2.84 12.41
CA ARG A 628 22.80 3.24 12.77
C ARG A 628 23.14 2.90 14.23
N VAL A 629 22.19 3.07 15.15
CA VAL A 629 22.37 2.76 16.60
C VAL A 629 22.13 1.26 16.90
N GLY A 630 21.64 0.47 15.93
CA GLY A 630 21.34 -0.94 16.13
C GLY A 630 20.06 -1.20 16.93
N HIS A 631 19.15 -0.22 16.99
CA HIS A 631 17.84 -0.32 17.66
C HIS A 631 16.78 -1.07 16.83
N VAL A 632 17.18 -1.80 15.78
CA VAL A 632 16.29 -2.67 14.99
C VAL A 632 16.63 -4.13 15.29
N PRO A 633 15.76 -4.90 16.00
CA PRO A 633 16.09 -6.24 16.49
C PRO A 633 16.55 -7.25 15.44
N GLY A 634 16.11 -7.09 14.18
CA GLY A 634 16.43 -8.00 13.09
C GLY A 634 17.79 -7.80 12.43
N LEU A 635 18.44 -6.66 12.61
CA LEU A 635 19.69 -6.32 11.93
C LEU A 635 20.82 -6.12 12.93
N GLY A 636 21.90 -6.88 12.76
CA GLY A 636 23.15 -6.63 13.47
C GLY A 636 23.80 -5.33 13.00
N ALA A 637 24.57 -4.70 13.90
CA ALA A 637 25.39 -3.53 13.62
C ALA A 637 26.60 -3.91 12.74
N GLY A 638 26.36 -4.03 11.43
CA GLY A 638 27.42 -4.21 10.42
C GLY A 638 27.95 -2.85 9.99
N GLU A 639 29.27 -2.66 10.07
CA GLU A 639 29.94 -1.38 9.79
C GLU A 639 29.56 -0.80 8.41
N ASP A 640 29.54 -1.63 7.36
CA ASP A 640 29.15 -1.25 5.99
C ASP A 640 27.70 -0.76 5.87
N ARG A 641 26.77 -1.29 6.69
CA ARG A 641 25.37 -0.81 6.69
C ARG A 641 25.27 0.50 7.45
N THR A 642 25.95 0.62 8.59
CA THR A 642 25.98 1.87 9.36
C THR A 642 26.59 3.01 8.54
N ALA A 643 27.65 2.74 7.77
CA ALA A 643 28.25 3.70 6.85
C ALA A 643 27.31 4.08 5.69
N ARG A 644 26.66 3.11 5.04
CA ARG A 644 25.66 3.38 3.99
C ARG A 644 24.47 4.17 4.53
N ALA A 645 23.90 3.77 5.68
CA ALA A 645 22.78 4.44 6.30
C ALA A 645 23.13 5.89 6.73
N ALA A 646 24.36 6.15 7.15
CA ALA A 646 24.85 7.50 7.37
C ALA A 646 24.87 8.32 6.07
N GLY A 647 25.47 7.81 5.00
CA GLY A 647 25.50 8.49 3.69
C GLY A 647 24.12 8.79 3.12
N VAL A 648 23.16 7.85 3.25
CA VAL A 648 21.76 8.07 2.87
C VAL A 648 21.11 9.14 3.77
N ALA A 649 21.39 9.15 5.07
CA ALA A 649 20.87 10.18 5.98
C ALA A 649 21.39 11.59 5.62
N GLU A 650 22.62 11.74 5.13
CA GLU A 650 23.11 13.03 4.61
C GLU A 650 22.29 13.50 3.39
N LEU A 651 22.04 12.59 2.43
CA LEU A 651 21.23 12.87 1.23
C LEU A 651 19.79 13.26 1.58
N LEU A 652 19.13 12.51 2.48
CA LEU A 652 17.77 12.79 2.93
C LEU A 652 17.69 14.08 3.75
N THR A 653 18.68 14.37 4.60
CA THR A 653 18.76 15.65 5.34
C THR A 653 18.87 16.83 4.35
N ALA A 654 19.72 16.69 3.32
CA ALA A 654 19.85 17.70 2.28
C ALA A 654 18.58 17.84 1.41
N ALA A 655 17.75 16.80 1.29
CA ALA A 655 16.44 16.85 0.63
C ALA A 655 15.38 17.51 1.52
N ALA A 656 15.32 17.14 2.80
CA ALA A 656 14.39 17.72 3.77
C ALA A 656 14.56 19.25 3.89
N VAL A 657 15.82 19.72 3.94
CA VAL A 657 16.13 21.17 3.93
C VAL A 657 15.65 21.87 2.65
N ARG A 658 15.60 21.20 1.48
CA ARG A 658 15.01 21.78 0.26
C ARG A 658 13.48 21.85 0.33
N GLN A 659 12.82 20.88 0.97
CA GLN A 659 11.36 20.85 1.09
C GLN A 659 10.80 21.93 2.03
N VAL A 660 11.63 22.54 2.90
CA VAL A 660 11.22 23.66 3.77
C VAL A 660 10.62 24.84 2.98
N ASP A 661 11.16 25.16 1.80
CA ASP A 661 10.59 26.21 0.94
C ASP A 661 9.19 25.84 0.41
N GLY A 662 8.90 24.53 0.24
CA GLY A 662 7.59 24.02 -0.14
C GLY A 662 6.50 24.26 0.92
N LEU A 663 6.89 24.33 2.20
CA LEU A 663 5.97 24.62 3.32
C LEU A 663 5.48 26.07 3.34
N THR A 664 5.98 26.96 2.48
CA THR A 664 5.59 28.39 2.44
C THR A 664 4.07 28.59 2.40
N GLY A 665 3.31 27.68 1.77
CA GLY A 665 1.86 27.74 1.69
C GLY A 665 1.08 26.84 2.66
N SER A 666 1.75 26.10 3.56
CA SER A 666 1.08 25.09 4.39
C SER A 666 0.31 25.70 5.57
N GLU A 667 -0.85 25.12 5.83
CA GLU A 667 -1.74 25.45 6.96
C GLU A 667 -1.98 24.19 7.83
N ASP A 668 -1.19 23.12 7.63
CA ASP A 668 -1.26 21.86 8.37
C ASP A 668 -0.35 21.88 9.62
N PRO A 669 -0.88 21.62 10.84
CA PRO A 669 -0.06 21.45 12.05
C PRO A 669 1.00 20.34 11.96
N ALA A 670 0.80 19.29 11.14
CA ALA A 670 1.78 18.22 10.97
C ALA A 670 3.09 18.72 10.33
N ASP A 671 3.00 19.67 9.38
CA ASP A 671 4.18 20.30 8.76
C ASP A 671 4.94 21.20 9.74
N ALA A 672 4.24 21.85 10.68
CA ALA A 672 4.89 22.61 11.75
C ALA A 672 5.64 21.71 12.73
N HIS A 673 5.11 20.52 13.04
CA HIS A 673 5.80 19.53 13.86
C HIS A 673 6.99 18.92 13.12
N ALA A 674 6.84 18.62 11.83
CA ALA A 674 7.93 18.16 10.96
C ALA A 674 9.09 19.17 10.89
N LEU A 675 8.79 20.48 10.90
CA LEU A 675 9.83 21.52 10.92
C LEU A 675 10.68 21.51 12.20
N LEU A 676 10.08 21.18 13.35
CA LEU A 676 10.80 21.00 14.63
C LEU A 676 11.72 19.76 14.58
N GLU A 677 11.20 18.63 14.09
CA GLU A 677 11.97 17.39 13.96
C GLU A 677 13.14 17.52 12.97
N LEU A 678 12.97 18.32 11.91
CA LEU A 678 14.07 18.67 11.02
C LEU A 678 15.12 19.54 11.72
N ALA A 679 14.70 20.49 12.56
CA ALA A 679 15.61 21.36 13.30
C ALA A 679 16.49 20.58 14.28
N HIS A 680 15.91 19.69 15.10
CA HIS A 680 16.67 18.80 16.00
C HIS A 680 17.69 17.90 15.27
N ARG A 681 17.48 17.62 13.97
CA ARG A 681 18.41 16.83 13.14
C ARG A 681 19.47 17.65 12.41
N ALA A 682 19.21 18.92 12.13
CA ALA A 682 19.98 19.68 11.15
C ALA A 682 21.29 20.29 11.68
N ASP A 683 21.57 20.21 12.99
CA ASP A 683 22.72 20.82 13.65
C ASP A 683 24.10 20.41 13.10
N LEU A 684 24.20 19.28 12.39
CA LEU A 684 25.47 18.80 11.82
C LEU A 684 25.68 19.16 10.34
N LEU A 685 24.64 19.46 9.57
CA LEU A 685 24.72 19.56 8.09
C LEU A 685 23.87 20.69 7.46
N GLY A 686 22.82 21.17 8.14
CA GLY A 686 21.85 22.11 7.55
C GLY A 686 22.24 23.59 7.68
N GLY A 687 22.98 23.94 8.73
CA GLY A 687 23.38 25.29 9.17
C GLY A 687 22.90 26.46 8.31
N ILE A 688 23.70 26.84 7.31
CA ILE A 688 23.46 28.05 6.50
C ILE A 688 22.18 27.94 5.64
N ARG A 689 21.94 26.79 5.00
CA ARG A 689 20.78 26.61 4.11
C ARG A 689 19.46 26.53 4.87
N LEU A 690 19.45 25.84 6.01
CA LEU A 690 18.28 25.79 6.87
C LEU A 690 18.01 27.16 7.50
N THR A 691 19.04 27.88 7.95
CA THR A 691 18.88 29.26 8.47
C THR A 691 18.20 30.18 7.44
N ASP A 692 18.64 30.14 6.19
CA ASP A 692 18.09 30.95 5.09
C ASP A 692 16.66 30.51 4.70
N ALA A 693 16.39 29.20 4.63
CA ALA A 693 15.04 28.67 4.40
C ALA A 693 14.06 29.03 5.53
N LEU A 694 14.47 28.87 6.81
CA LEU A 694 13.68 29.28 7.97
C LEU A 694 13.46 30.79 8.02
N ALA A 695 14.46 31.60 7.64
CA ALA A 695 14.32 33.05 7.57
C ALA A 695 13.30 33.47 6.49
N ARG A 696 13.33 32.82 5.31
CA ARG A 696 12.29 32.99 4.29
C ARG A 696 10.92 32.56 4.80
N LEU A 697 10.81 31.40 5.43
CA LEU A 697 9.55 30.85 5.92
C LEU A 697 8.94 31.74 7.02
N ALA A 698 9.75 32.25 7.95
CA ALA A 698 9.33 33.23 8.95
C ALA A 698 8.88 34.58 8.36
N ALA A 699 9.49 35.01 7.25
CA ALA A 699 9.17 36.28 6.59
C ALA A 699 7.98 36.21 5.60
N ALA A 700 7.83 35.08 4.89
CA ALA A 700 6.95 34.95 3.72
C ALA A 700 5.91 33.83 3.81
N GLY A 701 6.04 32.88 4.74
CA GLY A 701 5.15 31.73 4.88
C GLY A 701 3.69 32.07 5.21
N ALA A 702 2.83 31.05 5.21
CA ALA A 702 1.50 31.11 5.81
C ALA A 702 1.58 31.46 7.30
N PRO A 703 0.53 32.03 7.92
CA PRO A 703 0.57 32.46 9.32
C PRO A 703 1.05 31.36 10.29
N LEU A 704 0.59 30.13 10.12
CA LEU A 704 1.01 28.96 10.90
C LEU A 704 2.52 28.70 10.77
N MET A 705 3.02 28.56 9.54
CA MET A 705 4.44 28.29 9.30
C MET A 705 5.37 29.44 9.70
N ARG A 706 4.89 30.70 9.76
CA ARG A 706 5.68 31.81 10.34
C ARG A 706 5.89 31.65 11.84
N GLY A 707 4.85 31.21 12.56
CA GLY A 707 4.93 30.90 13.99
C GLY A 707 5.92 29.78 14.26
N ALA A 708 5.77 28.67 13.55
CA ALA A 708 6.66 27.50 13.65
C ALA A 708 8.12 27.84 13.29
N ALA A 709 8.36 28.49 12.15
CA ALA A 709 9.71 28.85 11.73
C ALA A 709 10.38 29.88 12.67
N GLY A 710 9.61 30.82 13.22
CA GLY A 710 10.12 31.77 14.22
C GLY A 710 10.53 31.07 15.52
N ALA A 711 9.67 30.18 16.04
CA ALA A 711 9.98 29.35 17.20
C ALA A 711 11.25 28.51 16.98
N VAL A 712 11.32 27.76 15.87
CA VAL A 712 12.48 26.94 15.51
C VAL A 712 13.76 27.77 15.41
N ARG A 713 13.72 28.99 14.87
CA ARG A 713 14.90 29.87 14.81
C ARG A 713 15.41 30.32 16.18
N VAL A 714 14.53 30.50 17.17
CA VAL A 714 14.94 30.75 18.56
C VAL A 714 15.56 29.50 19.18
N LEU A 715 14.96 28.33 18.96
CA LEU A 715 15.46 27.05 19.48
C LEU A 715 16.86 26.72 18.95
N LEU A 716 17.13 27.02 17.67
CA LEU A 716 18.44 26.87 17.03
C LEU A 716 19.42 28.03 17.32
N GLY A 717 19.06 28.99 18.19
CA GLY A 717 19.90 30.16 18.52
C GLY A 717 20.17 31.13 17.36
N GLN A 718 19.38 31.06 16.28
CA GLN A 718 19.50 31.90 15.07
C GLN A 718 18.77 33.25 15.21
N GLU A 719 17.91 33.38 16.21
CA GLU A 719 17.18 34.59 16.55
C GLU A 719 17.13 34.74 18.08
N ASP A 720 17.29 35.97 18.57
CA ASP A 720 17.18 36.23 20.00
C ASP A 720 15.74 35.97 20.50
N ALA A 721 15.65 35.30 21.65
CA ALA A 721 14.40 34.91 22.27
C ALA A 721 13.51 36.13 22.54
N ARG A 722 14.08 37.22 23.10
CA ARG A 722 13.31 38.42 23.44
C ARG A 722 12.85 39.15 22.19
N ALA A 723 13.72 39.32 21.19
CA ALA A 723 13.35 39.93 19.91
C ALA A 723 12.27 39.15 19.15
N PHE A 724 12.22 37.83 19.28
CA PHE A 724 11.09 37.03 18.79
C PHE A 724 9.83 37.25 19.64
N GLY A 725 9.96 37.27 20.97
CA GLY A 725 8.86 37.57 21.89
C GLY A 725 8.20 38.93 21.62
N ASP A 726 9.00 39.98 21.36
CA ASP A 726 8.51 41.31 20.98
C ASP A 726 7.70 41.25 19.66
N ARG A 727 8.13 40.41 18.71
CA ARG A 727 7.39 40.15 17.47
C ARG A 727 6.08 39.40 17.74
N VAL A 728 6.07 38.42 18.63
CA VAL A 728 4.85 37.70 19.04
C VAL A 728 3.86 38.65 19.73
N ALA A 729 4.34 39.52 20.63
CA ALA A 729 3.53 40.57 21.25
C ALA A 729 2.93 41.53 20.20
N SER A 730 3.72 41.95 19.20
CA SER A 730 3.20 42.77 18.10
C SER A 730 2.11 42.09 17.26
N TRP A 731 2.06 40.75 17.21
CA TRP A 731 0.95 40.03 16.56
C TRP A 731 -0.34 40.16 17.36
N VAL A 732 -0.25 40.19 18.69
CA VAL A 732 -1.40 40.45 19.57
C VAL A 732 -1.88 41.88 19.35
N ASP A 733 -0.99 42.87 19.39
CA ASP A 733 -1.36 44.26 19.16
C ASP A 733 -2.03 44.48 17.79
N ALA A 734 -1.47 43.87 16.73
CA ALA A 734 -2.01 43.95 15.38
C ALA A 734 -3.35 43.20 15.17
N ALA A 735 -3.81 42.37 16.10
CA ALA A 735 -5.04 41.57 15.99
C ALA A 735 -6.33 42.39 16.23
N VAL A 736 -6.46 43.53 15.57
CA VAL A 736 -7.60 44.47 15.69
C VAL A 736 -8.79 44.08 14.81
N ASP A 737 -8.55 43.44 13.67
CA ASP A 737 -9.55 43.01 12.69
C ASP A 737 -9.68 41.46 12.61
N PRO A 738 -10.75 40.91 11.99
CA PRO A 738 -10.99 39.47 11.95
C PRO A 738 -9.90 38.65 11.22
N ASP A 739 -9.30 39.19 10.16
CA ASP A 739 -8.23 38.51 9.42
C ASP A 739 -6.93 38.49 10.24
N ALA A 740 -6.62 39.60 10.92
CA ALA A 740 -5.49 39.68 11.84
C ALA A 740 -5.66 38.79 13.07
N ARG A 741 -6.88 38.65 13.61
CA ARG A 741 -7.22 37.69 14.69
C ARG A 741 -7.02 36.24 14.25
N SER A 742 -7.54 35.84 13.09
CA SER A 742 -7.29 34.49 12.56
C SER A 742 -5.81 34.23 12.28
N ALA A 743 -5.08 35.23 11.76
CA ALA A 743 -3.64 35.13 11.56
C ALA A 743 -2.86 35.05 12.88
N LEU A 744 -3.33 35.68 13.97
CA LEU A 744 -2.79 35.51 15.31
C LEU A 744 -3.00 34.08 15.81
N THR A 745 -4.23 33.54 15.74
CA THR A 745 -4.53 32.14 16.11
C THR A 745 -3.57 31.19 15.42
N ALA A 746 -3.50 31.23 14.08
CA ALA A 746 -2.65 30.34 13.31
C ALA A 746 -1.15 30.49 13.65
N ARG A 747 -0.63 31.71 13.81
CA ARG A 747 0.76 31.96 14.25
C ARG A 747 1.04 31.38 15.64
N LEU A 748 0.12 31.54 16.59
CA LEU A 748 0.25 30.97 17.93
C LEU A 748 0.20 29.44 17.89
N SER A 749 -0.73 28.86 17.13
CA SER A 749 -0.78 27.40 16.92
C SER A 749 0.54 26.87 16.36
N GLY A 750 1.08 27.47 15.30
CA GLY A 750 2.38 27.05 14.73
C GLY A 750 3.55 27.23 15.69
N LEU A 751 3.59 28.34 16.44
CA LEU A 751 4.58 28.58 17.50
C LEU A 751 4.50 27.50 18.59
N LEU A 752 3.30 27.19 19.08
CA LEU A 752 3.08 26.26 20.19
C LEU A 752 3.21 24.79 19.77
N THR A 753 2.94 24.44 18.52
CA THR A 753 3.29 23.12 17.96
C THR A 753 4.81 22.91 17.91
N ALA A 754 5.58 23.95 17.58
CA ALA A 754 7.04 23.88 17.50
C ALA A 754 7.75 24.10 18.85
N ALA A 755 7.19 24.89 19.77
CA ALA A 755 7.81 25.25 21.05
C ALA A 755 7.13 24.64 22.28
N GLY A 756 6.03 23.88 22.14
CA GLY A 756 5.21 23.36 23.24
C GLY A 756 5.99 22.70 24.39
N PRO A 757 6.92 21.76 24.10
CA PRO A 757 7.79 21.16 25.14
C PRO A 757 8.82 22.13 25.73
N LEU A 758 9.17 23.20 25.01
CA LEU A 758 10.24 24.15 25.33
C LEU A 758 9.70 25.42 26.02
N LEU A 759 8.38 25.55 26.17
CA LEU A 759 7.71 26.49 27.07
C LEU A 759 8.21 26.35 28.53
N GLU A 760 8.68 25.16 28.91
CA GLU A 760 9.22 24.84 30.24
C GLU A 760 10.68 25.34 30.41
N ALA A 761 11.39 25.69 29.32
CA ALA A 761 12.81 26.06 29.32
C ALA A 761 13.09 27.49 28.80
N ALA A 762 12.25 28.02 27.90
CA ALA A 762 12.50 29.25 27.16
C ALA A 762 11.64 30.45 27.63
N ALA A 763 11.48 30.64 28.94
CA ALA A 763 10.70 31.74 29.52
C ALA A 763 10.96 33.15 28.90
N PRO A 764 12.21 33.56 28.56
CA PRO A 764 12.47 34.87 27.94
C PRO A 764 11.81 35.07 26.58
N ALA A 765 11.48 34.00 25.84
CA ALA A 765 10.85 34.09 24.52
C ALA A 765 9.37 34.48 24.57
N LEU A 766 8.71 34.23 25.70
CA LEU A 766 7.33 34.61 25.94
C LEU A 766 7.18 35.77 26.92
N GLU A 767 8.26 36.23 27.56
CA GLU A 767 8.22 37.36 28.50
C GLU A 767 7.50 38.59 27.91
N PRO A 768 7.76 39.03 26.66
CA PRO A 768 7.04 40.18 26.09
C PRO A 768 5.56 39.88 25.80
N LEU A 769 5.20 38.63 25.47
CA LEU A 769 3.80 38.22 25.31
C LEU A 769 3.07 38.21 26.67
N LEU A 770 3.76 37.77 27.71
CA LEU A 770 3.27 37.69 29.09
C LEU A 770 3.06 39.07 29.70
N GLU A 771 4.03 39.96 29.55
CA GLU A 771 3.92 41.39 29.89
C GLU A 771 2.75 42.02 29.11
N ARG A 772 2.71 41.85 27.78
CA ARG A 772 1.67 42.47 26.94
C ARG A 772 0.26 42.02 27.27
N ILE A 773 0.01 40.72 27.49
CA ILE A 773 -1.32 40.22 27.90
C ILE A 773 -1.73 40.75 29.29
N SER A 774 -0.75 41.01 30.16
CA SER A 774 -0.98 41.58 31.50
C SER A 774 -1.27 43.09 31.45
N GLU A 775 -0.71 43.81 30.48
CA GLU A 775 -0.84 45.28 30.33
C GLU A 775 -1.98 45.74 29.41
N LEU A 776 -2.51 44.88 28.53
CA LEU A 776 -3.61 45.25 27.62
C LEU A 776 -4.82 45.85 28.38
N PRO A 777 -5.52 46.87 27.85
CA PRO A 777 -6.80 47.30 28.42
C PRO A 777 -7.82 46.16 28.40
N ASP A 778 -8.68 46.05 29.42
CA ASP A 778 -9.59 44.89 29.55
C ASP A 778 -10.46 44.67 28.29
N ARG A 779 -10.99 45.75 27.69
CA ARG A 779 -11.78 45.65 26.45
C ARG A 779 -10.95 45.10 25.29
N GLU A 780 -9.74 45.62 25.13
CA GLU A 780 -8.79 45.21 24.09
C GLU A 780 -8.27 43.77 24.26
N PHE A 781 -8.20 43.29 25.51
CA PHE A 781 -7.90 41.89 25.82
C PHE A 781 -9.10 40.99 25.46
N LEU A 782 -10.32 41.36 25.87
CA LEU A 782 -11.53 40.61 25.52
C LEU A 782 -11.74 40.53 24.01
N ASP A 783 -11.44 41.61 23.28
CA ASP A 783 -11.55 41.65 21.82
C ASP A 783 -10.60 40.66 21.11
N ARG A 784 -9.53 40.23 21.79
CA ARG A 784 -8.52 39.29 21.27
C ARG A 784 -8.58 37.90 21.93
N LEU A 785 -9.36 37.73 22.99
CA LEU A 785 -9.41 36.53 23.82
C LEU A 785 -9.74 35.24 23.04
N PRO A 786 -10.72 35.20 22.10
CA PRO A 786 -10.99 33.98 21.32
C PRO A 786 -9.80 33.58 20.44
N ALA A 787 -9.15 34.54 19.80
CA ALA A 787 -7.99 34.30 18.95
C ALA A 787 -6.77 33.79 19.74
N LEU A 788 -6.52 34.39 20.91
CA LEU A 788 -5.51 33.92 21.87
C LEU A 788 -5.81 32.48 22.31
N ARG A 789 -7.03 32.23 22.80
CA ARG A 789 -7.45 30.93 23.31
C ARG A 789 -7.37 29.82 22.26
N GLY A 790 -7.82 30.08 21.04
CA GLY A 790 -7.69 29.14 19.92
C GLY A 790 -6.23 28.85 19.52
N GLY A 791 -5.31 29.79 19.75
CA GLY A 791 -3.88 29.55 19.59
C GLY A 791 -3.36 28.54 20.63
N PHE A 792 -3.70 28.75 21.90
CA PHE A 792 -3.27 27.91 23.03
C PHE A 792 -3.97 26.55 23.13
N ASP A 793 -5.07 26.33 22.42
CA ASP A 793 -5.81 25.05 22.43
C ASP A 793 -5.01 23.88 21.84
N THR A 794 -3.98 24.16 21.02
CA THR A 794 -3.02 23.14 20.53
C THR A 794 -2.23 22.45 21.64
N LEU A 795 -2.17 23.04 22.85
CA LEU A 795 -1.52 22.44 24.00
C LEU A 795 -2.45 21.42 24.68
N SER A 796 -1.89 20.28 25.10
CA SER A 796 -2.62 19.33 25.94
C SER A 796 -3.09 19.96 27.26
N PRO A 797 -4.18 19.48 27.89
CA PRO A 797 -4.67 20.04 29.16
C PRO A 797 -3.59 20.08 30.25
N ALA A 798 -2.74 19.05 30.32
CA ALA A 798 -1.62 18.99 31.26
C ALA A 798 -0.52 20.02 30.97
N ALA A 799 -0.27 20.36 29.70
CA ALA A 799 0.67 21.41 29.33
C ALA A 799 0.10 22.82 29.65
N ARG A 800 -1.20 23.03 29.43
CA ARG A 800 -1.90 24.28 29.83
C ARG A 800 -1.87 24.48 31.34
N ASP A 801 -2.08 23.43 32.14
CA ASP A 801 -2.00 23.51 33.61
C ASP A 801 -0.59 23.84 34.12
N ARG A 802 0.46 23.28 33.49
CA ARG A 802 1.86 23.60 33.83
C ARG A 802 2.22 25.03 33.45
N LEU A 803 1.82 25.48 32.26
CA LEU A 803 2.01 26.87 31.83
C LEU A 803 1.30 27.85 32.77
N LEU A 804 0.04 27.58 33.15
CA LEU A 804 -0.69 28.42 34.10
C LEU A 804 0.02 28.51 35.45
N ALA A 805 0.56 27.41 35.96
CA ALA A 805 1.30 27.41 37.22
C ALA A 805 2.58 28.29 37.16
N ALA A 806 3.37 28.18 36.09
CA ALA A 806 4.56 29.01 35.89
C ALA A 806 4.22 30.51 35.72
N VAL A 807 3.07 30.83 35.10
CA VAL A 807 2.59 32.21 34.98
C VAL A 807 2.08 32.75 36.31
N GLU A 808 1.32 31.97 37.08
CA GLU A 808 0.87 32.35 38.42
C GLU A 808 2.07 32.60 39.36
N GLU A 809 3.05 31.70 39.42
CA GLU A 809 4.28 31.86 40.22
C GLU A 809 5.05 33.15 39.88
N ARG A 810 5.17 33.48 38.60
CA ARG A 810 5.88 34.70 38.15
C ARG A 810 5.07 35.97 38.42
N LEU A 811 3.74 35.93 38.28
CA LEU A 811 2.84 37.04 38.63
C LEU A 811 2.75 37.29 40.14
N ASP A 812 3.00 36.29 40.98
CA ASP A 812 3.00 36.41 42.44
C ASP A 812 4.22 37.21 42.98
N THR A 813 5.21 37.52 42.13
CA THR A 813 6.42 38.28 42.50
C THR A 813 6.20 39.78 42.77
N ARG A 814 5.07 40.17 43.37
CA ARG A 814 4.96 41.41 44.18
C ARG A 814 3.75 41.57 45.10
N TYR A 815 3.08 40.50 45.54
CA TYR A 815 2.32 40.62 46.78
C TYR A 815 3.27 40.51 47.98
N VAL A 816 3.45 41.62 48.70
CA VAL A 816 3.95 41.56 50.08
C VAL A 816 2.80 41.03 50.94
N ALA A 817 2.56 39.73 50.84
CA ALA A 817 1.51 38.98 51.51
C ALA A 817 2.07 37.91 52.47
N ASP A 818 3.25 38.16 53.03
CA ASP A 818 3.52 37.79 54.42
C ASP A 818 4.46 38.84 55.05
N THR A 819 3.88 39.84 55.73
CA THR A 819 4.65 40.69 56.65
C THR A 819 4.71 39.98 57.99
N ASP A 820 5.54 38.92 58.10
CA ASP A 820 5.79 38.05 59.26
C ASP A 820 5.28 38.57 60.63
N GLY A 821 3.96 38.51 60.88
CA GLY A 821 3.33 39.00 62.11
C GLY A 821 3.54 40.49 62.46
N VAL A 822 3.89 41.37 61.52
CA VAL A 822 4.13 42.81 61.77
C VAL A 822 2.83 43.54 62.10
N ASP A 823 2.83 44.32 63.18
CA ASP A 823 1.70 45.13 63.63
C ASP A 823 1.24 46.12 62.54
N PRO A 824 -0.05 46.12 62.14
CA PRO A 824 -0.62 47.09 61.20
C PRO A 824 -0.36 48.57 61.57
N ALA A 825 -0.25 48.90 62.86
CA ALA A 825 0.09 50.24 63.30
C ALA A 825 1.54 50.62 62.97
N ALA A 826 2.48 49.69 63.08
CA ALA A 826 3.88 49.89 62.65
C ALA A 826 3.99 50.01 61.13
N LEU A 827 3.24 49.19 60.38
CA LEU A 827 3.21 49.24 58.92
C LEU A 827 2.66 50.58 58.40
N ALA A 828 1.60 51.10 59.02
CA ALA A 828 1.05 52.42 58.72
C ALA A 828 2.06 53.55 59.04
N ALA A 829 2.78 53.46 60.18
CA ALA A 829 3.80 54.42 60.55
C ALA A 829 4.99 54.42 59.56
N TRP A 830 5.46 53.25 59.13
CA TRP A 830 6.53 53.12 58.13
C TRP A 830 6.09 53.62 56.76
N THR A 831 4.87 53.31 56.34
CA THR A 831 4.32 53.83 55.07
C THR A 831 4.19 55.35 55.11
N GLY A 832 3.77 55.93 56.24
CA GLY A 832 3.76 57.38 56.46
C GLY A 832 5.16 58.00 56.39
N ALA A 833 6.16 57.37 57.00
CA ALA A 833 7.55 57.81 56.93
C ALA A 833 8.12 57.73 55.51
N ASP A 834 7.83 56.66 54.77
CA ASP A 834 8.33 56.44 53.41
C ASP A 834 7.66 57.39 52.39
N LEU A 835 6.35 57.65 52.54
CA LEU A 835 5.67 58.71 51.78
C LEU A 835 6.24 60.11 52.07
N THR A 836 6.61 60.38 53.32
CA THR A 836 7.24 61.65 53.73
C THR A 836 8.66 61.76 53.15
N ALA A 837 9.46 60.69 53.20
CA ALA A 837 10.78 60.62 52.58
C ALA A 837 10.69 60.79 51.06
N ARG A 838 9.71 60.14 50.41
CA ARG A 838 9.44 60.28 48.97
C ARG A 838 9.00 61.69 48.59
N ALA A 839 8.23 62.38 49.44
CA ALA A 839 7.87 63.79 49.24
C ALA A 839 9.10 64.71 49.36
N ALA A 840 9.98 64.46 50.34
CA ALA A 840 11.23 65.20 50.49
C ALA A 840 12.22 64.95 49.34
N LEU A 841 12.40 63.71 48.90
CA LEU A 841 13.23 63.38 47.73
C LEU A 841 12.67 63.99 46.44
N ARG A 842 11.34 64.09 46.31
CA ARG A 842 10.67 64.79 45.20
C ARG A 842 10.92 66.30 45.24
N SER A 843 10.88 66.94 46.41
CA SER A 843 11.17 68.39 46.54
C SER A 843 12.65 68.72 46.32
N LEU A 844 13.55 67.77 46.55
CA LEU A 844 14.99 67.87 46.24
C LEU A 844 15.34 67.53 44.78
N GLY A 845 14.36 67.14 43.95
CA GLY A 845 14.59 66.74 42.55
C GLY A 845 15.37 65.44 42.38
N LEU A 846 15.46 64.60 43.42
CA LEU A 846 16.24 63.35 43.45
C LEU A 846 15.44 62.12 43.01
N LEU A 847 14.19 62.30 42.58
CA LEU A 847 13.35 61.24 42.00
C LEU A 847 13.15 61.49 40.51
N PRO A 848 13.13 60.43 39.67
CA PRO A 848 12.85 60.58 38.24
C PRO A 848 11.46 61.19 38.01
N SER A 849 11.36 62.08 37.03
CA SER A 849 10.08 62.70 36.65
C SER A 849 9.09 61.62 36.18
N PRO A 850 7.82 61.66 36.63
CA PRO A 850 6.81 60.73 36.15
C PRO A 850 6.52 60.99 34.66
N CYS A 851 6.42 59.92 33.88
CA CYS A 851 6.10 60.00 32.46
C CYS A 851 4.57 60.06 32.28
N GLY A 852 4.07 61.12 31.62
CA GLY A 852 2.78 61.16 30.92
C GLY A 852 1.48 60.95 31.73
N ASP A 853 0.78 62.05 31.99
CA ASP A 853 -0.70 62.17 31.97
C ASP A 853 -1.58 61.13 32.70
N ALA A 854 -1.71 61.31 34.01
CA ALA A 854 -3.00 61.20 34.70
C ALA A 854 -2.98 62.05 35.98
N GLN A 855 -3.67 63.19 35.98
CA GLN A 855 -3.79 64.05 37.15
C GLN A 855 -5.01 63.60 37.99
N PRO A 856 -4.83 63.00 39.19
CA PRO A 856 -5.95 62.61 40.01
C PRO A 856 -6.65 63.86 40.59
N PRO A 857 -7.99 63.85 40.73
CA PRO A 857 -8.69 64.94 41.39
C PRO A 857 -8.32 65.01 42.87
N ILE A 858 -8.18 66.25 43.37
CA ILE A 858 -7.90 66.52 44.78
C ILE A 858 -9.19 66.25 45.58
N PRO A 859 -9.17 65.46 46.67
CA PRO A 859 -10.31 65.37 47.57
C PRO A 859 -10.38 66.63 48.43
N GLU A 860 -11.41 67.46 48.23
CA GLU A 860 -11.77 68.50 49.19
C GLU A 860 -12.33 67.88 50.48
N ALA A 861 -12.14 68.56 51.60
CA ALA A 861 -12.45 68.03 52.93
C ALA A 861 -13.95 67.87 53.17
N VAL A 862 -14.39 66.64 53.46
CA VAL A 862 -15.76 66.36 53.89
C VAL A 862 -15.91 66.67 55.38
N THR A 863 -16.66 67.73 55.70
CA THR A 863 -17.29 67.90 57.03
C THR A 863 -18.54 67.03 57.14
N PRO A 864 -18.85 66.47 58.32
CA PRO A 864 -20.00 65.58 58.48
C PRO A 864 -21.30 66.38 58.56
N THR A 865 -22.28 66.05 57.73
CA THR A 865 -23.69 66.41 57.95
C THR A 865 -24.58 65.27 57.50
N THR A 866 -25.58 64.99 58.35
CA THR A 866 -26.51 63.87 58.31
C THR A 866 -27.65 64.06 57.31
N ALA A 867 -28.35 62.95 57.02
CA ALA A 867 -29.59 62.77 56.24
C ALA A 867 -29.41 62.23 54.80
N PRO A 868 -30.38 61.46 54.27
CA PRO A 868 -30.07 60.29 53.45
C PRO A 868 -30.25 60.51 51.95
N HIS A 869 -29.29 60.02 51.16
CA HIS A 869 -29.41 59.95 49.70
C HIS A 869 -29.14 58.55 49.16
N THR A 870 -30.17 58.08 48.46
CA THR A 870 -30.33 56.94 47.56
C THR A 870 -29.05 56.31 46.99
N VAL A 871 -28.93 54.98 47.12
CA VAL A 871 -27.88 54.17 46.50
C VAL A 871 -28.06 54.12 44.98
N VAL A 872 -27.24 54.88 44.25
CA VAL A 872 -26.94 54.66 42.82
C VAL A 872 -25.47 55.02 42.58
N GLY A 873 -24.59 54.02 42.53
CA GLY A 873 -23.15 54.24 42.27
C GLY A 873 -22.22 53.19 42.89
N SER A 874 -22.27 51.95 42.43
CA SER A 874 -21.37 50.87 42.90
C SER A 874 -21.17 49.75 41.86
N VAL A 875 -21.10 50.09 40.56
CA VAL A 875 -21.15 49.09 39.46
C VAL A 875 -19.88 49.09 38.57
N GLU A 876 -18.99 50.08 38.70
CA GLU A 876 -17.83 50.22 37.80
C GLU A 876 -16.50 49.65 38.35
N GLU A 877 -16.36 49.46 39.67
CA GLU A 877 -15.12 48.90 40.25
C GLU A 877 -14.99 47.38 40.04
N ASP A 878 -16.10 46.68 39.83
CA ASP A 878 -16.22 45.20 39.82
C ASP A 878 -15.83 44.52 38.48
N ARG A 879 -15.14 45.26 37.58
CA ARG A 879 -14.91 44.87 36.17
C ARG A 879 -13.45 44.68 35.74
N ARG A 880 -12.46 44.98 36.60
CA ARG A 880 -11.04 44.86 36.21
C ARG A 880 -10.55 43.42 36.28
N LEU A 881 -10.04 42.88 35.16
CA LEU A 881 -9.49 41.53 35.11
C LEU A 881 -8.04 41.54 35.61
N ALA A 882 -7.77 40.88 36.73
CA ALA A 882 -6.40 40.70 37.23
C ALA A 882 -5.54 39.91 36.22
N PRO A 883 -4.22 40.16 36.13
CA PRO A 883 -3.34 39.45 35.19
C PRO A 883 -3.45 37.92 35.27
N ALA A 884 -3.60 37.34 36.46
CA ALA A 884 -3.79 35.90 36.63
C ALA A 884 -5.12 35.41 36.04
N ASP A 885 -6.21 36.18 36.17
CA ASP A 885 -7.53 35.83 35.63
C ASP A 885 -7.56 35.89 34.11
N ARG A 886 -6.80 36.81 33.50
CA ARG A 886 -6.59 36.84 32.04
C ARG A 886 -5.95 35.56 31.52
N TRP A 887 -4.94 35.04 32.23
CA TRP A 887 -4.28 33.79 31.85
C TRP A 887 -5.14 32.54 32.10
N ARG A 888 -5.97 32.53 33.15
CA ARG A 888 -7.03 31.51 33.35
C ARG A 888 -8.03 31.50 32.20
N LEU A 889 -8.44 32.67 31.70
CA LEU A 889 -9.33 32.83 30.54
C LEU A 889 -8.68 32.38 29.22
N VAL A 890 -7.42 32.76 28.95
CA VAL A 890 -6.69 32.39 27.72
C VAL A 890 -6.45 30.88 27.66
N LEU A 891 -6.08 30.24 28.77
CA LEU A 891 -5.76 28.81 28.80
C LEU A 891 -7.01 27.91 29.01
N GLY A 892 -8.13 28.50 29.44
CA GLY A 892 -9.37 27.77 29.73
C GLY A 892 -9.25 26.85 30.95
N ARG A 893 -8.48 27.22 31.98
CA ARG A 893 -8.20 26.40 33.18
C ARG A 893 -8.50 27.17 34.47
N ARG A 894 -8.88 26.43 35.53
CA ARG A 894 -9.19 26.95 36.89
C ARG A 894 -10.29 28.02 36.89
N SER A 895 -11.37 27.81 36.13
CA SER A 895 -12.53 28.72 36.03
C SER A 895 -13.36 28.83 37.32
N ASP A 896 -13.15 27.92 38.27
CA ASP A 896 -13.62 28.00 39.66
C ASP A 896 -13.04 29.20 40.42
N ARG A 897 -11.77 29.56 40.13
CA ARG A 897 -11.05 30.67 40.78
C ARG A 897 -11.29 32.04 40.14
N LEU A 898 -12.00 32.10 39.02
CA LEU A 898 -12.37 33.36 38.38
C LEU A 898 -13.46 34.10 39.19
N PRO A 899 -13.44 35.45 39.21
CA PRO A 899 -14.54 36.24 39.74
C PRO A 899 -15.85 36.00 38.97
N SER A 900 -16.99 36.26 39.61
CA SER A 900 -18.33 35.95 39.07
C SER A 900 -18.63 36.63 37.73
N SER A 901 -18.07 37.82 37.49
CA SER A 901 -18.12 38.55 36.23
C SER A 901 -17.31 37.86 35.11
N ALA A 902 -16.13 37.33 35.43
CA ALA A 902 -15.25 36.67 34.46
C ALA A 902 -15.64 35.21 34.17
N ARG A 903 -16.33 34.53 35.09
CA ARG A 903 -16.72 33.12 34.90
C ARG A 903 -17.61 32.90 33.67
N LYS A 904 -18.48 33.86 33.34
CA LYS A 904 -19.32 33.83 32.13
C LYS A 904 -18.49 33.84 30.83
N LEU A 905 -17.41 34.62 30.80
CA LEU A 905 -16.49 34.68 29.65
C LEU A 905 -15.78 33.35 29.43
N ALA A 906 -15.42 32.63 30.51
CA ALA A 906 -14.87 31.29 30.40
C ALA A 906 -15.90 30.34 29.79
N THR A 907 -17.09 30.23 30.39
CA THR A 907 -18.16 29.33 29.95
C THR A 907 -18.57 29.56 28.50
N ALA A 908 -18.71 30.83 28.07
CA ALA A 908 -19.07 31.16 26.69
C ALA A 908 -18.05 30.71 25.63
N LEU A 909 -16.77 30.54 26.01
CA LEU A 909 -15.69 30.05 25.14
C LEU A 909 -15.36 28.56 25.36
N ASP A 910 -15.65 28.01 26.54
CA ASP A 910 -15.60 26.57 26.82
C ASP A 910 -16.53 25.79 25.87
N GLU A 911 -17.60 26.44 25.39
CA GLU A 911 -18.55 25.92 24.39
C GLU A 911 -17.99 25.76 22.97
N LEU A 912 -16.86 26.42 22.65
CA LEU A 912 -16.16 26.31 21.36
C LEU A 912 -14.89 25.45 21.46
N TYR A 913 -14.14 25.59 22.55
CA TYR A 913 -12.84 24.93 22.76
C TYR A 913 -12.92 23.73 23.75
N GLY A 914 -14.12 23.32 24.14
CA GLY A 914 -14.37 22.12 24.92
C GLY A 914 -14.34 20.86 24.05
N SER A 915 -13.84 19.75 24.61
CA SER A 915 -13.58 18.48 23.91
C SER A 915 -14.84 17.66 23.57
N GLY A 916 -15.79 18.24 22.82
CA GLY A 916 -16.98 17.58 22.27
C GLY A 916 -18.06 17.20 23.28
N ARG A 917 -17.72 17.21 24.58
CA ARG A 917 -18.61 17.25 25.74
C ARG A 917 -17.92 18.13 26.76
N GLY A 918 -18.52 19.23 27.19
CA GLY A 918 -17.82 20.19 28.06
C GLY A 918 -17.29 19.52 29.34
N GLU A 919 -16.09 19.92 29.79
CA GLU A 919 -15.49 19.44 31.05
C GLU A 919 -16.29 19.87 32.31
N GLY A 920 -17.42 20.57 32.12
CA GLY A 920 -18.46 20.83 33.14
C GLY A 920 -19.80 20.11 32.93
N SER A 921 -19.95 19.27 31.90
CA SER A 921 -21.21 18.56 31.65
C SER A 921 -21.42 17.47 32.71
N ARG A 922 -22.43 17.64 33.58
CA ARG A 922 -22.85 16.62 34.55
C ARG A 922 -23.69 15.52 33.87
N GLY A 923 -23.12 14.86 32.87
CA GLY A 923 -23.74 13.77 32.12
C GLY A 923 -23.68 12.41 32.85
N ASP A 924 -22.56 12.12 33.53
CA ASP A 924 -22.33 10.82 34.17
C ASP A 924 -22.83 10.76 35.62
N LEU A 925 -24.16 10.80 35.79
CA LEU A 925 -24.84 10.33 37.01
C LEU A 925 -26.16 9.59 36.68
N THR A 926 -26.09 8.53 35.87
CA THR A 926 -27.14 7.49 35.86
C THR A 926 -26.89 6.45 36.96
N GLY A 927 -26.87 6.93 38.21
CA GLY A 927 -26.82 6.13 39.43
C GLY A 927 -27.85 6.64 40.44
N PRO A 928 -28.67 5.76 41.07
CA PRO A 928 -29.77 6.22 41.91
C PRO A 928 -29.30 6.70 43.29
N GLY A 929 -28.98 8.00 43.39
CA GLY A 929 -28.97 8.73 44.66
C GLY A 929 -27.82 9.71 44.87
N SER A 930 -28.09 11.02 44.73
CA SER A 930 -27.61 12.10 45.62
C SER A 930 -28.07 13.49 45.13
N GLY A 931 -28.74 14.25 46.00
CA GLY A 931 -28.79 15.72 46.04
C GLY A 931 -29.01 16.52 44.74
N GLY A 932 -30.25 16.98 44.49
CA GLY A 932 -30.54 17.95 43.43
C GLY A 932 -30.00 19.35 43.73
N GLY A 933 -29.08 19.83 42.90
CA GLY A 933 -28.73 21.25 42.77
C GLY A 933 -29.80 22.03 41.99
N ARG A 934 -29.96 23.33 42.24
CA ARG A 934 -31.01 24.18 41.67
C ARG A 934 -30.54 25.05 40.48
N ASP A 935 -29.48 24.65 39.78
CA ASP A 935 -28.99 25.38 38.62
C ASP A 935 -29.78 25.01 37.35
N VAL A 936 -30.00 26.03 36.51
CA VAL A 936 -30.91 25.97 35.35
C VAL A 936 -30.31 25.05 34.25
N PRO A 937 -31.12 24.29 33.49
CA PRO A 937 -30.63 23.59 32.31
C PRO A 937 -29.94 24.54 31.32
N TYR A 938 -28.99 23.95 30.59
CA TYR A 938 -28.02 24.65 29.73
C TYR A 938 -28.69 25.56 28.67
N PRO A 939 -28.13 26.75 28.39
CA PRO A 939 -28.77 27.73 27.50
C PRO A 939 -28.85 27.26 26.05
N GLY A 940 -29.90 27.71 25.35
CA GLY A 940 -30.06 27.49 23.91
C GLY A 940 -29.10 28.35 23.08
N VAL A 941 -28.89 27.99 21.81
CA VAL A 941 -28.01 28.73 20.87
C VAL A 941 -28.29 30.23 20.86
N ARG A 942 -29.56 30.61 20.87
CA ARG A 942 -29.97 32.01 20.89
C ARG A 942 -29.52 32.74 22.16
N GLU A 943 -29.65 32.09 23.31
CA GLU A 943 -29.21 32.64 24.60
C GLU A 943 -27.68 32.74 24.65
N TRP A 944 -26.96 31.74 24.13
CA TRP A 944 -25.49 31.79 23.97
C TRP A 944 -25.04 32.88 22.98
N SER A 945 -25.78 33.07 21.89
CA SER A 945 -25.55 34.10 20.86
C SER A 945 -25.80 35.52 21.39
N GLU A 946 -26.89 35.71 22.16
CA GLU A 946 -27.19 36.95 22.88
C GLU A 946 -26.16 37.21 24.00
N GLU A 947 -25.67 36.17 24.68
CA GLU A 947 -24.58 36.28 25.68
C GLU A 947 -23.23 36.63 25.04
N LEU A 948 -22.85 36.01 23.92
CA LEU A 948 -21.65 36.37 23.15
C LEU A 948 -21.73 37.82 22.64
N ALA A 949 -22.91 38.26 22.16
CA ALA A 949 -23.14 39.65 21.78
C ALA A 949 -22.97 40.62 22.97
N ALA A 950 -23.47 40.26 24.15
CA ALA A 950 -23.36 41.07 25.36
C ALA A 950 -21.94 41.12 25.95
N LEU A 951 -21.18 40.03 25.84
CA LEU A 951 -19.84 39.89 26.40
C LEU A 951 -18.74 40.43 25.47
N PHE A 952 -18.78 40.07 24.19
CA PHE A 952 -17.73 40.38 23.21
C PHE A 952 -18.19 41.36 22.12
N GLY A 953 -19.48 41.54 21.89
CA GLY A 953 -19.99 42.42 20.82
C GLY A 953 -20.16 41.71 19.46
N PRO A 954 -20.83 42.36 18.50
CA PRO A 954 -21.35 41.70 17.30
C PRO A 954 -20.25 41.14 16.37
N GLY A 955 -19.12 41.82 16.18
CA GLY A 955 -18.08 41.33 15.28
C GLY A 955 -17.42 40.01 15.75
N ILE A 956 -17.27 39.84 17.06
CA ILE A 956 -16.60 38.66 17.64
C ILE A 956 -17.58 37.51 17.84
N ARG A 957 -18.86 37.82 18.12
CA ARG A 957 -19.97 36.85 18.03
C ARG A 957 -19.85 36.08 16.71
N GLU A 958 -19.84 36.77 15.57
CA GLU A 958 -19.74 36.11 14.26
C GLU A 958 -18.51 35.21 14.09
N GLU A 959 -17.34 35.63 14.57
CA GLU A 959 -16.12 34.82 14.51
C GLU A 959 -16.24 33.53 15.35
N VAL A 960 -16.80 33.62 16.56
CA VAL A 960 -16.99 32.48 17.48
C VAL A 960 -18.08 31.54 16.97
N LEU A 961 -19.20 32.08 16.48
CA LEU A 961 -20.30 31.29 15.91
C LEU A 961 -19.87 30.58 14.60
N ALA A 962 -19.09 31.26 13.73
CA ALA A 962 -18.55 30.65 12.52
C ALA A 962 -17.52 29.55 12.81
N ALA A 963 -16.68 29.73 13.83
CA ALA A 963 -15.77 28.69 14.31
C ALA A 963 -16.54 27.49 14.89
N ALA A 964 -17.61 27.73 15.65
CA ALA A 964 -18.44 26.66 16.21
C ALA A 964 -19.14 25.83 15.11
N ALA A 965 -19.62 26.49 14.05
CA ALA A 965 -20.17 25.83 12.87
C ALA A 965 -19.12 24.98 12.12
N ALA A 966 -17.88 25.47 11.99
CA ALA A 966 -16.78 24.70 11.41
C ALA A 966 -16.43 23.45 12.26
N SER A 967 -16.47 23.58 13.59
CA SER A 967 -16.29 22.48 14.56
C SER A 967 -17.51 21.54 14.69
N GLY A 968 -18.56 21.72 13.89
CA GLY A 968 -19.69 20.78 13.77
C GLY A 968 -20.97 21.16 14.52
N ARG A 969 -21.04 22.35 15.14
CA ARG A 969 -22.23 22.85 15.84
C ARG A 969 -23.16 23.58 14.87
N ASN A 970 -24.14 22.85 14.34
CA ASN A 970 -24.90 23.27 13.14
C ASN A 970 -26.10 24.19 13.43
N ASP A 971 -26.63 24.14 14.64
CA ASP A 971 -27.74 24.94 15.16
C ASP A 971 -27.42 26.44 15.24
N VAL A 972 -26.13 26.79 15.17
CA VAL A 972 -25.60 28.17 15.20
C VAL A 972 -25.77 28.92 13.87
N LEU A 973 -25.90 28.22 12.75
CA LEU A 973 -25.92 28.80 11.40
C LEU A 973 -27.03 29.85 11.18
N MET A 974 -28.14 29.74 11.91
CA MET A 974 -29.30 30.64 11.77
C MET A 974 -29.13 31.99 12.48
N GLU A 975 -28.12 32.12 13.34
CA GLU A 975 -27.82 33.34 14.10
C GLU A 975 -26.73 34.20 13.43
N LEU A 976 -26.06 33.66 12.40
CA LEU A 976 -24.94 34.30 11.69
C LEU A 976 -25.38 35.52 10.85
N ASP A 977 -24.64 36.62 10.95
CA ASP A 977 -24.81 37.82 10.13
C ASP A 977 -23.99 37.75 8.83
N GLU A 978 -24.68 37.87 7.68
CA GLU A 978 -24.05 37.80 6.37
C GLU A 978 -23.03 38.92 6.10
N ASP A 979 -23.14 40.07 6.76
CA ASP A 979 -22.27 41.22 6.50
C ASP A 979 -20.94 41.17 7.24
N SER A 980 -20.91 40.54 8.42
CA SER A 980 -19.75 40.51 9.33
C SER A 980 -19.05 39.15 9.42
N VAL A 981 -19.67 38.05 8.94
CA VAL A 981 -19.06 36.72 8.94
C VAL A 981 -17.91 36.57 7.94
N ARG A 982 -16.78 36.05 8.43
CA ARG A 982 -15.57 35.79 7.64
C ARG A 982 -15.72 34.57 6.73
N PRO A 983 -15.33 34.64 5.44
CA PRO A 983 -15.36 33.48 4.56
C PRO A 983 -14.40 32.34 4.93
N SER A 984 -14.96 31.13 5.08
CA SER A 984 -14.22 29.88 5.29
C SER A 984 -14.84 28.75 4.45
N VAL A 985 -14.00 27.83 3.98
CA VAL A 985 -14.42 26.61 3.27
C VAL A 985 -15.21 25.68 4.19
N ASP A 986 -14.78 25.53 5.44
CA ASP A 986 -15.46 24.69 6.43
C ASP A 986 -16.83 25.24 6.80
N LEU A 987 -16.97 26.57 6.90
CA LEU A 987 -18.26 27.21 7.12
C LEU A 987 -19.19 27.01 5.92
N LEU A 988 -18.69 27.24 4.70
CA LEU A 988 -19.45 27.05 3.46
C LEU A 988 -19.91 25.60 3.29
N ARG A 989 -19.03 24.63 3.59
CA ARG A 989 -19.36 23.19 3.66
C ARG A 989 -20.51 22.95 4.64
N THR A 990 -20.41 23.46 5.85
CA THR A 990 -21.43 23.24 6.89
C THR A 990 -22.77 23.88 6.50
N VAL A 991 -22.78 25.10 5.94
CA VAL A 991 -24.00 25.76 5.43
C VAL A 991 -24.68 24.93 4.35
N LEU A 992 -23.95 24.46 3.35
CA LEU A 992 -24.54 23.76 2.20
C LEU A 992 -25.01 22.34 2.55
N ARG A 993 -24.32 21.62 3.44
CA ARG A 993 -24.78 20.31 3.94
C ARG A 993 -26.17 20.38 4.61
N HIS A 994 -26.52 21.50 5.21
CA HIS A 994 -27.83 21.69 5.86
C HIS A 994 -28.87 22.38 4.98
N ALA A 995 -28.49 22.88 3.80
CA ALA A 995 -29.40 23.61 2.91
C ALA A 995 -30.56 22.73 2.39
N GLY A 996 -30.29 21.46 2.06
CA GLY A 996 -31.28 20.55 1.45
C GLY A 996 -32.55 20.28 2.28
N GLY A 997 -32.52 20.53 3.59
CA GLY A 997 -33.65 20.32 4.50
C GLY A 997 -34.38 21.59 4.98
N LEU A 998 -34.00 22.78 4.51
CA LEU A 998 -34.50 24.05 5.05
C LEU A 998 -35.72 24.59 4.28
N PRO A 999 -36.75 25.12 4.97
CA PRO A 999 -37.84 25.86 4.33
C PRO A 999 -37.33 27.04 3.49
N GLU A 1000 -37.97 27.34 2.37
CA GLU A 1000 -37.49 28.31 1.38
C GLU A 1000 -37.28 29.73 1.95
N ALA A 1001 -38.09 30.14 2.94
CA ALA A 1001 -37.89 31.39 3.68
C ALA A 1001 -36.57 31.45 4.47
N ARG A 1002 -36.02 30.31 4.90
CA ARG A 1002 -34.70 30.21 5.55
C ARG A 1002 -33.57 30.12 4.53
N LEU A 1003 -33.78 29.43 3.41
CA LEU A 1003 -32.82 29.41 2.29
C LEU A 1003 -32.58 30.81 1.70
N ALA A 1004 -33.63 31.62 1.58
CA ALA A 1004 -33.53 33.00 1.13
C ALA A 1004 -32.58 33.86 2.00
N ALA A 1005 -32.51 33.59 3.31
CA ALA A 1005 -31.62 34.29 4.24
C ALA A 1005 -30.14 33.84 4.15
N LEU A 1006 -29.87 32.63 3.64
CA LEU A 1006 -28.50 32.10 3.52
C LEU A 1006 -27.86 32.36 2.14
N ARG A 1007 -28.66 32.76 1.13
CA ARG A 1007 -28.16 33.04 -0.24
C ARG A 1007 -27.07 34.12 -0.31
N PRO A 1008 -27.20 35.31 0.33
CA PRO A 1008 -26.18 36.35 0.16
C PRO A 1008 -24.89 36.04 0.93
N LEU A 1009 -24.99 35.35 2.07
CA LEU A 1009 -23.85 34.73 2.75
C LEU A 1009 -23.10 33.80 1.78
N VAL A 1010 -23.76 32.77 1.24
CA VAL A 1010 -23.12 31.78 0.34
C VAL A 1010 -22.47 32.44 -0.87
N ARG A 1011 -23.13 33.41 -1.53
CA ARG A 1011 -22.53 34.14 -2.65
C ARG A 1011 -21.24 34.86 -2.26
N ARG A 1012 -21.23 35.53 -1.09
CA ARG A 1012 -20.04 36.20 -0.54
C ARG A 1012 -18.91 35.22 -0.20
N LEU A 1013 -19.25 34.04 0.31
CA LEU A 1013 -18.30 32.96 0.60
C LEU A 1013 -17.63 32.48 -0.69
N VAL A 1014 -18.41 32.15 -1.72
CA VAL A 1014 -17.94 31.71 -3.04
C VAL A 1014 -17.05 32.76 -3.70
N ASP A 1015 -17.51 34.02 -3.79
CA ASP A 1015 -16.74 35.14 -4.37
C ASP A 1015 -15.36 35.30 -3.71
N SER A 1016 -15.28 35.12 -2.39
CA SER A 1016 -14.03 35.27 -1.65
C SER A 1016 -13.07 34.09 -1.88
N LEU A 1017 -13.58 32.87 -1.83
CA LEU A 1017 -12.79 31.65 -2.08
C LEU A 1017 -12.27 31.59 -3.52
N THR A 1018 -13.10 31.98 -4.49
CA THR A 1018 -12.71 32.17 -5.90
C THR A 1018 -11.51 33.12 -6.02
N ARG A 1019 -11.51 34.26 -5.32
CA ARG A 1019 -10.36 35.21 -5.34
C ARG A 1019 -9.08 34.62 -4.73
N GLN A 1020 -9.21 33.82 -3.68
CA GLN A 1020 -8.06 33.13 -3.06
C GLN A 1020 -7.49 32.05 -3.99
N LEU A 1021 -8.35 31.19 -4.57
CA LEU A 1021 -7.94 30.14 -5.51
C LEU A 1021 -7.40 30.70 -6.83
N ALA A 1022 -7.98 31.76 -7.38
CA ALA A 1022 -7.42 32.49 -8.53
C ALA A 1022 -6.08 33.19 -8.23
N THR A 1023 -5.64 33.20 -6.97
CA THR A 1023 -4.31 33.64 -6.57
C THR A 1023 -3.36 32.45 -6.37
N ARG A 1024 -3.83 31.33 -5.79
CA ARG A 1024 -3.07 30.07 -5.64
C ARG A 1024 -2.83 29.33 -6.97
N LEU A 1025 -3.78 29.36 -7.91
CA LEU A 1025 -3.68 28.73 -9.25
C LEU A 1025 -2.90 29.58 -10.27
N ARG A 1026 -2.62 30.85 -9.96
CA ARG A 1026 -1.92 31.79 -10.86
C ARG A 1026 -0.53 31.31 -11.33
N PRO A 1027 0.30 30.62 -10.50
CA PRO A 1027 1.59 30.11 -10.96
C PRO A 1027 1.46 28.93 -11.93
N ALA A 1028 0.52 28.01 -11.67
CA ALA A 1028 0.24 26.85 -12.53
C ALA A 1028 -0.25 27.30 -13.93
N LEU A 1029 -1.17 28.28 -13.94
CA LEU A 1029 -1.70 28.92 -15.16
C LEU A 1029 -0.70 29.83 -15.90
N HIS A 1030 0.60 29.78 -15.57
CA HIS A 1030 1.65 30.56 -16.25
C HIS A 1030 2.63 29.70 -17.07
N GLY A 1031 2.29 28.43 -17.31
CA GLY A 1031 2.79 27.65 -18.44
C GLY A 1031 2.40 28.28 -19.79
N THR A 1032 3.29 29.10 -20.35
CA THR A 1032 3.21 29.69 -21.71
C THR A 1032 2.16 30.80 -21.97
N THR A 1033 2.39 32.02 -21.47
CA THR A 1033 2.64 33.23 -22.31
C THR A 1033 2.65 34.52 -21.48
N LEU A 1034 3.73 34.76 -20.73
CA LEU A 1034 4.00 36.14 -20.29
C LEU A 1034 4.19 37.03 -21.53
N PRO A 1035 3.54 38.21 -21.61
CA PRO A 1035 3.72 39.13 -22.73
C PRO A 1035 5.18 39.58 -22.76
N ARG A 1036 5.95 39.05 -23.72
CA ARG A 1036 7.39 39.32 -23.85
C ARG A 1036 7.64 40.83 -23.81
N PRO A 1037 8.53 41.34 -22.94
CA PRO A 1037 8.82 42.77 -22.87
C PRO A 1037 9.40 43.24 -24.20
N SER A 1038 8.75 44.22 -24.81
CA SER A 1038 9.07 44.72 -26.14
C SER A 1038 9.70 46.10 -26.07
N ARG A 1039 10.69 46.37 -26.94
CA ARG A 1039 11.18 47.74 -27.19
C ARG A 1039 10.39 48.44 -28.32
N ARG A 1040 9.51 47.71 -29.03
CA ARG A 1040 8.59 48.31 -30.01
C ARG A 1040 7.41 48.95 -29.28
N PRO A 1041 7.03 50.21 -29.56
CA PRO A 1041 5.83 50.83 -29.01
C PRO A 1041 4.58 50.04 -29.44
N GLY A 1042 3.84 49.48 -28.48
CA GLY A 1042 2.68 48.61 -28.76
C GLY A 1042 1.73 48.36 -27.59
N GLY A 1043 2.09 48.78 -26.38
CA GLY A 1043 1.24 48.72 -25.19
C GLY A 1043 1.82 49.56 -24.06
N GLY A 1044 1.28 49.43 -22.85
CA GLY A 1044 1.64 50.30 -21.72
C GLY A 1044 3.11 50.21 -21.32
N LEU A 1045 3.71 51.32 -20.91
CA LEU A 1045 5.10 51.39 -20.46
C LEU A 1045 5.29 50.58 -19.17
N ASP A 1046 6.26 49.67 -19.16
CA ASP A 1046 6.63 48.89 -17.98
C ASP A 1046 7.57 49.72 -17.09
N LEU A 1047 6.98 50.62 -16.29
CA LEU A 1047 7.72 51.62 -15.50
C LEU A 1047 8.87 51.02 -14.67
N PRO A 1048 8.69 49.94 -13.88
CA PRO A 1048 9.77 49.39 -13.05
C PRO A 1048 10.94 48.84 -13.86
N ARG A 1049 10.66 48.17 -14.98
CA ARG A 1049 11.68 47.57 -15.86
C ARG A 1049 12.37 48.64 -16.72
N THR A 1050 11.63 49.67 -17.14
CA THR A 1050 12.18 50.87 -17.77
C THR A 1050 13.09 51.63 -16.81
N LEU A 1051 12.68 51.86 -15.56
CA LEU A 1051 13.53 52.51 -14.56
C LEU A 1051 14.83 51.72 -14.33
N ARG A 1052 14.76 50.41 -14.07
CA ARG A 1052 15.97 49.57 -13.90
C ARG A 1052 16.91 49.61 -15.12
N ALA A 1053 16.36 49.53 -16.33
CA ALA A 1053 17.14 49.59 -17.57
C ALA A 1053 17.82 50.95 -17.81
N ASN A 1054 17.38 52.00 -17.11
CA ASN A 1054 17.86 53.37 -17.23
C ASN A 1054 18.46 53.93 -15.92
N LEU A 1055 18.66 53.12 -14.88
CA LEU A 1055 19.28 53.61 -13.62
C LEU A 1055 20.67 54.24 -13.84
N ALA A 1056 21.42 53.79 -14.85
CA ALA A 1056 22.71 54.40 -15.25
C ALA A 1056 22.58 55.83 -15.83
N THR A 1057 21.38 56.20 -16.30
CA THR A 1057 21.05 57.55 -16.80
C THR A 1057 20.53 58.47 -15.68
N ALA A 1058 20.45 57.98 -14.44
CA ALA A 1058 20.04 58.80 -13.30
C ALA A 1058 21.00 59.98 -13.12
N ARG A 1059 20.44 61.17 -12.89
CA ARG A 1059 21.15 62.41 -12.58
C ARG A 1059 20.43 63.08 -11.41
N ARG A 1060 21.18 63.59 -10.43
CA ARG A 1060 20.60 64.45 -9.39
C ARG A 1060 20.44 65.86 -9.97
N GLY A 1061 19.25 66.43 -9.83
CA GLY A 1061 19.01 67.85 -10.07
C GLY A 1061 19.65 68.71 -8.96
N PRO A 1062 19.71 70.03 -9.15
CA PRO A 1062 20.24 70.97 -8.15
C PRO A 1062 19.48 70.89 -6.81
N ASP A 1063 18.21 70.48 -6.85
CA ASP A 1063 17.31 70.39 -5.68
C ASP A 1063 17.44 69.04 -4.94
N GLY A 1064 18.42 68.20 -5.33
CA GLY A 1064 18.65 66.86 -4.76
C GLY A 1064 17.77 65.75 -5.32
N THR A 1065 16.72 66.08 -6.09
CA THR A 1065 15.80 65.13 -6.74
C THR A 1065 16.52 64.29 -7.79
N VAL A 1066 16.26 62.99 -7.84
CA VAL A 1066 16.87 62.09 -8.84
C VAL A 1066 15.98 61.99 -10.07
N HIS A 1067 16.45 62.55 -11.19
CA HIS A 1067 15.80 62.43 -12.50
C HIS A 1067 16.41 61.25 -13.26
N VAL A 1068 15.56 60.38 -13.83
CA VAL A 1068 15.99 59.25 -14.68
C VAL A 1068 15.49 59.51 -16.09
N ILE A 1069 16.39 59.54 -17.07
CA ILE A 1069 16.05 59.78 -18.49
C ILE A 1069 15.74 58.42 -19.14
N PRO A 1070 14.50 58.15 -19.59
CA PRO A 1070 14.12 56.82 -20.07
C PRO A 1070 14.58 56.58 -21.53
N GLU A 1071 15.90 56.54 -21.78
CA GLU A 1071 16.51 56.26 -23.09
C GLU A 1071 16.12 54.88 -23.66
N ARG A 1072 15.90 53.90 -22.77
CA ARG A 1072 15.56 52.51 -23.09
C ARG A 1072 14.16 52.16 -22.56
N PRO A 1073 13.08 52.69 -23.16
CA PRO A 1073 11.72 52.37 -22.73
C PRO A 1073 11.38 50.91 -23.04
N VAL A 1074 10.74 50.25 -22.08
CA VAL A 1074 10.26 48.87 -22.22
C VAL A 1074 8.74 48.88 -22.14
N PHE A 1075 8.08 48.33 -23.15
CA PHE A 1075 6.62 48.31 -23.28
C PHE A 1075 6.07 46.88 -23.06
N ARG A 1076 4.90 46.80 -22.42
CA ARG A 1076 4.15 45.55 -22.25
C ARG A 1076 3.38 45.23 -23.52
N THR A 1077 3.51 44.01 -24.03
CA THR A 1077 2.76 43.56 -25.21
C THR A 1077 1.30 43.28 -24.82
N ARG A 1078 0.33 43.69 -25.64
CA ARG A 1078 -1.11 43.43 -25.38
C ARG A 1078 -1.43 41.96 -25.69
N ALA A 1079 -1.70 41.15 -24.66
CA ALA A 1079 -2.34 39.84 -24.81
C ALA A 1079 -3.87 40.01 -24.82
N ARG A 1080 -4.58 39.24 -25.66
CA ARG A 1080 -6.03 39.08 -25.54
C ARG A 1080 -6.32 38.13 -24.38
N ARG A 1081 -7.41 38.37 -23.64
CA ARG A 1081 -8.02 37.34 -22.80
C ARG A 1081 -8.64 36.29 -23.72
N ALA A 1082 -8.05 35.10 -23.77
CA ALA A 1082 -8.71 33.88 -24.22
C ALA A 1082 -8.91 33.02 -22.98
N ALA A 1083 -10.04 32.31 -22.88
CA ALA A 1083 -10.17 31.22 -21.94
C ALA A 1083 -9.35 30.06 -22.50
N ASP A 1084 -8.20 29.80 -21.88
CA ASP A 1084 -7.19 28.91 -22.43
C ASP A 1084 -7.51 27.42 -22.16
N TRP A 1085 -8.49 27.12 -21.30
CA TRP A 1085 -8.92 25.75 -20.98
C TRP A 1085 -10.44 25.65 -20.80
N ARG A 1086 -11.01 24.51 -21.16
CA ARG A 1086 -12.41 24.14 -20.90
C ARG A 1086 -12.48 23.06 -19.84
N LEU A 1087 -13.35 23.25 -18.86
CA LEU A 1087 -13.64 22.28 -17.80
C LEU A 1087 -15.10 21.86 -17.93
N ILE A 1088 -15.35 20.56 -17.88
CA ILE A 1088 -16.69 19.97 -17.87
C ILE A 1088 -16.76 19.07 -16.64
N LEU A 1089 -17.49 19.51 -15.60
CA LEU A 1089 -17.84 18.65 -14.47
C LEU A 1089 -19.08 17.83 -14.82
N VAL A 1090 -19.01 16.53 -14.59
CA VAL A 1090 -20.07 15.55 -14.85
C VAL A 1090 -20.37 14.87 -13.52
N THR A 1091 -21.47 15.26 -12.87
CA THR A 1091 -21.75 14.97 -11.47
C THR A 1091 -22.96 14.07 -11.31
N ASP A 1092 -22.76 12.98 -10.58
CA ASP A 1092 -23.78 12.03 -10.18
C ASP A 1092 -24.67 12.60 -9.06
N VAL A 1093 -25.98 12.42 -9.18
CA VAL A 1093 -26.99 12.95 -8.24
C VAL A 1093 -27.87 11.87 -7.62
N SER A 1094 -27.39 10.63 -7.62
CA SER A 1094 -28.01 9.50 -6.93
C SER A 1094 -28.04 9.66 -5.40
N GLY A 1095 -28.88 8.88 -4.72
CA GLY A 1095 -29.07 8.98 -3.26
C GLY A 1095 -27.84 8.65 -2.40
N SER A 1096 -26.84 7.96 -2.96
CA SER A 1096 -25.53 7.72 -2.33
C SER A 1096 -24.58 8.91 -2.45
N MET A 1097 -24.89 9.88 -3.33
CA MET A 1097 -24.00 10.96 -3.75
C MET A 1097 -24.24 12.31 -3.08
N GLU A 1098 -25.29 12.49 -2.28
CA GLU A 1098 -25.74 13.79 -1.72
C GLU A 1098 -24.58 14.68 -1.21
N ALA A 1099 -23.71 14.16 -0.35
CA ALA A 1099 -22.53 14.89 0.14
C ALA A 1099 -21.57 15.29 -1.00
N SER A 1100 -21.27 14.37 -1.92
CA SER A 1100 -20.40 14.58 -3.08
C SER A 1100 -21.01 15.48 -4.16
N THR A 1101 -22.33 15.55 -4.27
CA THR A 1101 -23.04 16.51 -5.12
C THR A 1101 -22.85 17.94 -4.60
N VAL A 1102 -22.95 18.15 -3.28
CA VAL A 1102 -22.61 19.43 -2.62
C VAL A 1102 -21.17 19.83 -2.91
N TRP A 1103 -20.23 18.89 -2.79
CA TRP A 1103 -18.81 19.11 -3.08
C TRP A 1103 -18.52 19.45 -4.56
N ALA A 1104 -19.23 18.83 -5.50
CA ALA A 1104 -19.08 19.08 -6.93
C ALA A 1104 -19.66 20.44 -7.35
N ALA A 1105 -20.85 20.79 -6.86
CA ALA A 1105 -21.48 22.10 -7.08
C ALA A 1105 -20.57 23.24 -6.60
N LEU A 1106 -20.01 23.09 -5.39
CA LEU A 1106 -19.00 24.00 -4.84
C LEU A 1106 -17.78 24.17 -5.75
N THR A 1107 -17.21 23.05 -6.19
CA THR A 1107 -16.02 23.08 -7.03
C THR A 1107 -16.30 23.77 -8.36
N ALA A 1108 -17.47 23.54 -8.95
CA ALA A 1108 -17.91 24.18 -10.18
C ALA A 1108 -18.04 25.70 -9.99
N SER A 1109 -18.75 26.16 -8.96
CA SER A 1109 -18.95 27.59 -8.67
C SER A 1109 -17.65 28.35 -8.45
N VAL A 1110 -16.72 27.74 -7.70
CA VAL A 1110 -15.42 28.33 -7.41
C VAL A 1110 -14.51 28.38 -8.64
N LEU A 1111 -14.64 27.42 -9.58
CA LEU A 1111 -13.86 27.40 -10.82
C LEU A 1111 -14.48 28.23 -11.95
N ALA A 1112 -15.80 28.44 -11.99
CA ALA A 1112 -16.46 29.33 -12.97
C ALA A 1112 -15.99 30.78 -12.86
N GLY A 1113 -15.70 31.26 -11.64
CA GLY A 1113 -15.14 32.59 -11.42
C GLY A 1113 -13.66 32.76 -11.81
N VAL A 1114 -12.98 31.73 -12.34
CA VAL A 1114 -11.57 31.81 -12.78
C VAL A 1114 -11.49 32.29 -14.24
N PRO A 1115 -10.93 33.49 -14.53
CA PRO A 1115 -11.05 34.13 -15.86
C PRO A 1115 -10.37 33.43 -17.06
N THR A 1116 -9.62 32.36 -16.82
CA THR A 1116 -8.90 31.56 -17.83
C THR A 1116 -9.57 30.21 -18.12
N LEU A 1117 -10.63 29.86 -17.38
CA LEU A 1117 -11.39 28.62 -17.53
C LEU A 1117 -12.78 28.90 -18.09
N SER A 1118 -13.32 27.93 -18.84
CA SER A 1118 -14.75 27.87 -19.17
C SER A 1118 -15.36 26.62 -18.55
N THR A 1119 -16.13 26.80 -17.47
CA THR A 1119 -16.68 25.72 -16.65
C THR A 1119 -18.10 25.37 -17.11
N HIS A 1120 -18.35 24.09 -17.36
CA HIS A 1120 -19.67 23.52 -17.63
C HIS A 1120 -20.02 22.54 -16.52
N PHE A 1121 -21.28 22.45 -16.14
CA PHE A 1121 -21.75 21.54 -15.08
C PHE A 1121 -22.92 20.71 -15.57
N LEU A 1122 -22.70 19.41 -15.70
CA LEU A 1122 -23.71 18.42 -16.08
C LEU A 1122 -24.07 17.60 -14.85
N ALA A 1123 -25.33 17.68 -14.41
CA ALA A 1123 -25.90 16.77 -13.42
C ALA A 1123 -26.48 15.55 -14.14
N PHE A 1124 -26.31 14.34 -13.60
CA PHE A 1124 -26.92 13.14 -14.18
C PHE A 1124 -27.44 12.15 -13.13
N SER A 1125 -28.60 11.57 -13.44
CA SER A 1125 -29.12 10.35 -12.82
C SER A 1125 -29.52 9.38 -13.93
N THR A 1126 -30.82 9.18 -14.20
CA THR A 1126 -31.32 8.49 -15.41
C THR A 1126 -31.40 9.42 -16.61
N GLU A 1127 -31.50 10.73 -16.37
CA GLU A 1127 -31.46 11.80 -17.36
C GLU A 1127 -30.23 12.69 -17.10
N VAL A 1128 -29.81 13.46 -18.11
CA VAL A 1128 -28.68 14.41 -18.01
C VAL A 1128 -29.23 15.83 -18.13
N ILE A 1129 -28.87 16.69 -17.19
CA ILE A 1129 -29.31 18.07 -17.11
C ILE A 1129 -28.07 18.97 -17.18
N ASP A 1130 -28.04 19.89 -18.15
CA ASP A 1130 -27.00 20.92 -18.26
C ASP A 1130 -27.38 22.13 -17.39
N LEU A 1131 -26.68 22.29 -16.26
CA LEU A 1131 -26.83 23.41 -15.32
C LEU A 1131 -25.71 24.45 -15.47
N THR A 1132 -25.00 24.47 -16.62
CA THR A 1132 -23.91 25.42 -16.89
C THR A 1132 -24.33 26.90 -16.71
N GLY A 1133 -25.62 27.22 -16.91
CA GLY A 1133 -26.16 28.56 -16.67
C GLY A 1133 -26.33 28.96 -15.20
N GLN A 1134 -26.14 28.04 -14.25
CA GLN A 1134 -26.37 28.27 -12.80
C GLN A 1134 -25.12 28.07 -11.94
N VAL A 1135 -23.96 27.84 -12.56
CA VAL A 1135 -22.72 27.56 -11.84
C VAL A 1135 -22.30 28.72 -10.93
N ASP A 1136 -22.69 29.97 -11.24
CA ASP A 1136 -22.43 31.14 -10.40
C ASP A 1136 -23.25 31.17 -9.07
N ASP A 1137 -24.25 30.30 -8.88
CA ASP A 1137 -25.04 30.18 -7.63
C ASP A 1137 -25.17 28.71 -7.18
N PRO A 1138 -24.30 28.22 -6.28
CA PRO A 1138 -24.34 26.82 -5.83
C PRO A 1138 -25.60 26.46 -5.05
N LEU A 1139 -26.34 27.42 -4.46
CA LEU A 1139 -27.59 27.10 -3.77
C LEU A 1139 -28.72 26.79 -4.77
N SER A 1140 -28.84 27.57 -5.85
CA SER A 1140 -29.82 27.26 -6.90
C SER A 1140 -29.46 25.95 -7.61
N LEU A 1141 -28.18 25.75 -7.91
CA LEU A 1141 -27.67 24.50 -8.49
C LEU A 1141 -27.98 23.27 -7.60
N LEU A 1142 -27.84 23.37 -6.27
CA LEU A 1142 -28.18 22.27 -5.36
C LEU A 1142 -29.68 22.06 -5.14
N LEU A 1143 -30.52 23.08 -5.34
CA LEU A 1143 -31.98 22.98 -5.21
C LEU A 1143 -32.66 22.44 -6.47
N GLU A 1144 -32.08 22.68 -7.66
CA GLU A 1144 -32.56 22.05 -8.90
C GLU A 1144 -32.12 20.59 -9.03
N VAL A 1145 -31.04 20.20 -8.35
CA VAL A 1145 -30.58 18.81 -8.28
C VAL A 1145 -31.48 18.00 -7.34
N SER A 1146 -32.56 17.46 -7.90
CA SER A 1146 -33.44 16.52 -7.21
C SER A 1146 -32.75 15.16 -7.04
N VAL A 1147 -32.40 14.82 -5.79
CA VAL A 1147 -31.77 13.54 -5.44
C VAL A 1147 -32.76 12.38 -5.61
N GLY A 1148 -32.60 11.58 -6.66
CA GLY A 1148 -33.42 10.40 -6.91
C GLY A 1148 -33.30 9.83 -8.32
N GLY A 1149 -33.30 8.49 -8.41
CA GLY A 1149 -33.19 7.75 -9.68
C GLY A 1149 -32.05 6.72 -9.66
N GLY A 1150 -31.92 5.98 -10.76
CA GLY A 1150 -30.73 5.16 -11.02
C GLY A 1150 -29.60 5.99 -11.66
N THR A 1151 -28.39 5.43 -11.69
CA THR A 1151 -27.17 6.14 -12.11
C THR A 1151 -26.76 5.80 -13.54
N HIS A 1152 -26.71 6.79 -14.45
CA HIS A 1152 -26.27 6.61 -15.84
C HIS A 1152 -25.04 7.47 -16.24
N ILE A 1153 -23.87 7.14 -15.68
CA ILE A 1153 -22.61 7.89 -15.90
C ILE A 1153 -22.24 7.97 -17.39
N ALA A 1154 -22.46 6.88 -18.13
CA ALA A 1154 -22.22 6.82 -19.58
C ALA A 1154 -23.08 7.79 -20.41
N ALA A 1155 -24.25 8.22 -19.93
CA ALA A 1155 -25.02 9.28 -20.59
C ALA A 1155 -24.41 10.66 -20.31
N GLY A 1156 -24.00 10.93 -19.07
CA GLY A 1156 -23.32 12.17 -18.69
C GLY A 1156 -22.03 12.39 -19.50
N LEU A 1157 -21.20 11.36 -19.64
CA LEU A 1157 -19.98 11.44 -20.46
C LEU A 1157 -20.25 11.62 -21.96
N ARG A 1158 -21.31 11.00 -22.49
CA ARG A 1158 -21.71 11.16 -23.90
C ARG A 1158 -22.10 12.59 -24.21
N HIS A 1159 -22.85 13.23 -23.31
CA HIS A 1159 -23.21 14.64 -23.43
C HIS A 1159 -22.01 15.57 -23.20
N ALA A 1160 -21.12 15.23 -22.24
CA ALA A 1160 -19.84 15.95 -22.09
C ALA A 1160 -19.00 15.93 -23.38
N ARG A 1161 -19.00 14.81 -24.12
CA ARG A 1161 -18.32 14.71 -25.43
C ARG A 1161 -18.90 15.66 -26.48
N GLU A 1162 -20.20 15.96 -26.46
CA GLU A 1162 -20.84 16.93 -27.36
C GLU A 1162 -20.38 18.38 -27.07
N LEU A 1163 -19.98 18.66 -25.82
CA LEU A 1163 -19.42 19.95 -25.40
C LEU A 1163 -17.90 20.09 -25.65
N VAL A 1164 -17.21 19.04 -26.09
CA VAL A 1164 -15.77 19.08 -26.43
C VAL A 1164 -15.56 19.77 -27.77
N THR A 1165 -14.88 20.92 -27.76
CA THR A 1165 -14.50 21.65 -28.99
C THR A 1165 -13.02 21.55 -29.32
N VAL A 1166 -12.14 21.54 -28.31
CA VAL A 1166 -10.68 21.40 -28.47
C VAL A 1166 -10.20 20.35 -27.46
N PRO A 1167 -10.12 19.06 -27.84
CA PRO A 1167 -9.83 17.96 -26.91
C PRO A 1167 -8.58 18.20 -26.06
N SER A 1168 -7.47 18.57 -26.68
CA SER A 1168 -6.17 18.83 -26.03
C SER A 1168 -6.14 20.01 -25.05
N ARG A 1169 -7.24 20.75 -24.91
CA ARG A 1169 -7.43 21.85 -23.94
C ARG A 1169 -8.77 21.71 -23.19
N THR A 1170 -9.33 20.49 -23.17
CA THR A 1170 -10.57 20.16 -22.48
C THR A 1170 -10.30 19.12 -21.38
N LEU A 1171 -10.71 19.46 -20.17
CA LEU A 1171 -10.65 18.64 -18.97
C LEU A 1171 -12.08 18.20 -18.62
N VAL A 1172 -12.34 16.90 -18.57
CA VAL A 1172 -13.61 16.30 -18.18
C VAL A 1172 -13.43 15.65 -16.81
N VAL A 1173 -14.19 16.08 -15.81
CA VAL A 1173 -14.11 15.58 -14.43
C VAL A 1173 -15.41 14.89 -14.08
N VAL A 1174 -15.36 13.58 -13.84
CA VAL A 1174 -16.53 12.78 -13.43
C VAL A 1174 -16.54 12.66 -11.91
N VAL A 1175 -17.60 13.12 -11.25
CA VAL A 1175 -17.80 12.97 -9.79
C VAL A 1175 -18.90 11.92 -9.56
N SER A 1176 -18.54 10.74 -9.06
CA SER A 1176 -19.46 9.61 -8.83
C SER A 1176 -18.85 8.62 -7.81
N ASP A 1177 -19.67 7.75 -7.21
CA ASP A 1177 -19.22 6.54 -6.51
C ASP A 1177 -18.79 5.42 -7.50
N PHE A 1178 -18.97 5.67 -8.80
CA PHE A 1178 -18.71 4.77 -9.92
C PHE A 1178 -19.59 3.51 -9.90
N GLU A 1179 -20.79 3.57 -9.30
CA GLU A 1179 -21.83 2.54 -9.38
C GLU A 1179 -22.79 2.82 -10.56
N GLU A 1180 -22.33 2.55 -11.78
CA GLU A 1180 -23.16 2.63 -13.00
C GLU A 1180 -24.32 1.60 -12.94
N GLY A 1181 -25.56 2.08 -12.98
CA GLY A 1181 -26.79 1.27 -13.01
C GLY A 1181 -27.13 0.68 -14.39
N TYR A 1182 -26.32 0.97 -15.40
CA TYR A 1182 -26.43 0.52 -16.79
C TYR A 1182 -25.19 -0.33 -17.19
N PRO A 1183 -25.17 -0.97 -18.37
CA PRO A 1183 -24.03 -1.78 -18.79
C PRO A 1183 -22.71 -1.00 -18.87
N LEU A 1184 -21.77 -1.40 -18.01
CA LEU A 1184 -20.45 -0.76 -17.84
C LEU A 1184 -19.60 -0.67 -19.12
N GLY A 1185 -19.87 -1.50 -20.13
CA GLY A 1185 -19.25 -1.38 -21.45
C GLY A 1185 -19.50 -0.01 -22.12
N GLY A 1186 -20.67 0.58 -21.92
CA GLY A 1186 -20.99 1.92 -22.41
C GLY A 1186 -20.15 3.01 -21.75
N LEU A 1187 -19.96 2.94 -20.43
CA LEU A 1187 -19.11 3.87 -19.69
C LEU A 1187 -17.65 3.80 -20.14
N LEU A 1188 -17.10 2.58 -20.22
CA LEU A 1188 -15.72 2.36 -20.64
C LEU A 1188 -15.48 2.76 -22.11
N ALA A 1189 -16.49 2.63 -22.98
CA ALA A 1189 -16.41 3.11 -24.36
C ALA A 1189 -16.37 4.65 -24.44
N GLU A 1190 -17.21 5.35 -23.68
CA GLU A 1190 -17.23 6.83 -23.65
C GLU A 1190 -15.94 7.40 -23.03
N VAL A 1191 -15.41 6.80 -21.95
CA VAL A 1191 -14.09 7.16 -21.39
C VAL A 1191 -12.98 6.99 -22.42
N ARG A 1192 -12.90 5.83 -23.10
CA ARG A 1192 -11.89 5.59 -24.13
C ARG A 1192 -12.05 6.51 -25.34
N ALA A 1193 -13.27 6.91 -25.68
CA ALA A 1193 -13.52 7.86 -26.77
C ALA A 1193 -13.00 9.27 -26.41
N LEU A 1194 -13.24 9.73 -25.18
CA LEU A 1194 -12.75 11.04 -24.69
C LEU A 1194 -11.22 11.06 -24.55
N VAL A 1195 -10.64 10.03 -23.92
CA VAL A 1195 -9.17 9.89 -23.80
C VAL A 1195 -8.52 9.74 -25.17
N GLY A 1196 -9.08 8.91 -26.05
CA GLY A 1196 -8.59 8.70 -27.42
C GLY A 1196 -8.72 9.92 -28.33
N ALA A 1197 -9.68 10.81 -28.06
CA ALA A 1197 -9.78 12.12 -28.71
C ALA A 1197 -8.70 13.11 -28.22
N GLY A 1198 -7.99 12.80 -27.13
CA GLY A 1198 -6.99 13.67 -26.50
C GLY A 1198 -7.55 14.60 -25.43
N CYS A 1199 -8.73 14.32 -24.88
CA CYS A 1199 -9.22 15.01 -23.68
C CYS A 1199 -8.49 14.49 -22.44
N HIS A 1200 -8.26 15.37 -21.47
CA HIS A 1200 -7.89 14.93 -20.13
C HIS A 1200 -9.17 14.52 -19.40
N VAL A 1201 -9.29 13.25 -19.02
CA VAL A 1201 -10.47 12.73 -18.31
C VAL A 1201 -10.04 12.32 -16.91
N LEU A 1202 -10.69 12.83 -15.88
CA LEU A 1202 -10.39 12.57 -14.46
C LEU A 1202 -11.62 11.99 -13.76
N GLY A 1203 -11.43 10.96 -12.94
CA GLY A 1203 -12.44 10.47 -12.01
C GLY A 1203 -12.21 11.01 -10.61
N CYS A 1204 -13.19 11.70 -10.06
CA CYS A 1204 -13.27 12.03 -8.64
C CYS A 1204 -14.22 11.05 -7.96
N ALA A 1205 -13.68 10.20 -7.09
CA ALA A 1205 -14.48 9.29 -6.29
C ALA A 1205 -15.26 10.04 -5.20
N SER A 1206 -16.47 9.56 -4.91
CA SER A 1206 -17.30 10.07 -3.83
C SER A 1206 -16.60 10.00 -2.46
N LEU A 1207 -16.82 11.01 -1.63
CA LEU A 1207 -16.37 11.08 -0.24
C LEU A 1207 -17.59 10.97 0.70
N ASP A 1208 -17.44 10.21 1.78
CA ASP A 1208 -18.44 10.19 2.86
C ASP A 1208 -18.33 11.42 3.78
N ASP A 1209 -19.26 11.55 4.74
CA ASP A 1209 -19.30 12.66 5.71
C ASP A 1209 -18.05 12.80 6.59
N THR A 1210 -17.17 11.78 6.60
CA THR A 1210 -15.88 11.76 7.31
C THR A 1210 -14.68 11.97 6.40
N GLY A 1211 -14.90 12.26 5.12
CA GLY A 1211 -13.85 12.44 4.11
C GLY A 1211 -13.21 11.13 3.66
N ARG A 1212 -13.84 9.97 3.92
CA ARG A 1212 -13.32 8.68 3.44
C ARG A 1212 -13.82 8.38 2.03
N PRO A 1213 -12.97 7.79 1.17
CA PRO A 1213 -13.39 7.35 -0.16
C PRO A 1213 -14.50 6.29 -0.09
N ARG A 1214 -15.59 6.53 -0.82
CA ARG A 1214 -16.67 5.57 -1.04
C ARG A 1214 -16.88 5.39 -2.54
N TYR A 1215 -16.29 4.34 -3.10
CA TYR A 1215 -16.45 4.03 -4.52
C TYR A 1215 -16.28 2.55 -4.82
N SER A 1216 -16.83 2.10 -5.96
CA SER A 1216 -16.64 0.75 -6.47
C SER A 1216 -15.20 0.56 -6.96
N THR A 1217 -14.33 0.01 -6.11
CA THR A 1217 -12.91 -0.26 -6.43
C THR A 1217 -12.74 -1.09 -7.70
N GLY A 1218 -13.65 -2.04 -7.91
CA GLY A 1218 -13.70 -2.88 -9.11
C GLY A 1218 -14.04 -2.12 -10.39
N VAL A 1219 -14.82 -1.04 -10.34
CA VAL A 1219 -15.12 -0.17 -11.49
C VAL A 1219 -14.03 0.88 -11.68
N ALA A 1220 -13.60 1.54 -10.60
CA ALA A 1220 -12.52 2.53 -10.63
C ALA A 1220 -11.23 1.98 -11.24
N GLY A 1221 -10.80 0.77 -10.88
CA GLY A 1221 -9.61 0.14 -11.49
C GLY A 1221 -9.74 -0.09 -13.01
N GLN A 1222 -10.96 -0.28 -13.52
CA GLN A 1222 -11.21 -0.44 -14.96
C GLN A 1222 -11.26 0.90 -15.70
N LEU A 1223 -11.70 1.96 -15.01
CA LEU A 1223 -11.68 3.33 -15.51
C LEU A 1223 -10.22 3.86 -15.60
N VAL A 1224 -9.39 3.55 -14.59
CA VAL A 1224 -7.94 3.78 -14.62
C VAL A 1224 -7.31 3.03 -15.80
N ALA A 1225 -7.62 1.74 -15.97
CA ALA A 1225 -7.17 0.96 -17.13
C ALA A 1225 -7.74 1.43 -18.50
N ALA A 1226 -8.77 2.28 -18.50
CA ALA A 1226 -9.31 2.93 -19.68
C ALA A 1226 -8.70 4.33 -19.94
N GLY A 1227 -7.77 4.78 -19.10
CA GLY A 1227 -7.05 6.06 -19.23
C GLY A 1227 -7.63 7.22 -18.42
N MET A 1228 -8.64 6.98 -17.58
CA MET A 1228 -9.17 7.97 -16.63
C MET A 1228 -8.62 7.69 -15.24
N PRO A 1229 -7.55 8.39 -14.77
CA PRO A 1229 -7.10 8.27 -13.39
C PRO A 1229 -8.24 8.62 -12.42
N VAL A 1230 -8.41 7.80 -11.38
CA VAL A 1230 -9.43 7.98 -10.35
C VAL A 1230 -8.74 8.31 -9.03
N ALA A 1231 -9.18 9.39 -8.37
CA ALA A 1231 -8.72 9.79 -7.05
C ALA A 1231 -9.92 10.25 -6.19
N ALA A 1232 -9.83 10.09 -4.88
CA ALA A 1232 -10.79 10.65 -3.94
C ALA A 1232 -10.20 11.96 -3.39
N LEU A 1233 -10.85 13.09 -3.66
CA LEU A 1233 -10.27 14.43 -3.47
C LEU A 1233 -11.32 15.39 -2.92
N SER A 1234 -10.94 16.21 -1.94
CA SER A 1234 -11.74 17.38 -1.52
C SER A 1234 -11.79 18.45 -2.63
N PRO A 1235 -12.70 19.44 -2.59
CA PRO A 1235 -12.76 20.51 -3.60
C PRO A 1235 -11.45 21.27 -3.84
N LEU A 1236 -10.66 21.47 -2.77
CA LEU A 1236 -9.37 22.15 -2.86
C LEU A 1236 -8.29 21.29 -3.52
N GLU A 1237 -8.31 19.98 -3.27
CA GLU A 1237 -7.41 19.02 -3.90
C GLU A 1237 -7.82 18.73 -5.34
N LEU A 1238 -9.12 18.67 -5.63
CA LEU A 1238 -9.64 18.58 -6.98
C LEU A 1238 -9.28 19.83 -7.80
N ALA A 1239 -9.45 21.03 -7.23
CA ALA A 1239 -8.99 22.28 -7.87
C ALA A 1239 -7.47 22.32 -8.05
N ARG A 1240 -6.69 21.74 -7.12
CA ARG A 1240 -5.22 21.59 -7.25
C ARG A 1240 -4.85 20.61 -8.36
N TRP A 1241 -5.48 19.44 -8.41
CA TRP A 1241 -5.26 18.39 -9.40
C TRP A 1241 -5.66 18.85 -10.82
N VAL A 1242 -6.78 19.56 -10.93
CA VAL A 1242 -7.17 20.31 -12.12
C VAL A 1242 -6.06 21.30 -12.51
N GLY A 1243 -5.53 22.07 -11.56
CA GLY A 1243 -4.40 22.98 -11.77
C GLY A 1243 -3.11 22.29 -12.24
N GLU A 1244 -2.77 21.13 -11.68
CA GLU A 1244 -1.59 20.31 -12.05
C GLU A 1244 -1.72 19.69 -13.45
N LYS A 1245 -2.93 19.35 -13.90
CA LYS A 1245 -3.18 18.85 -15.27
C LYS A 1245 -3.26 19.95 -16.32
N ILE A 1246 -3.36 21.20 -15.88
CA ILE A 1246 -3.43 22.41 -16.73
C ILE A 1246 -2.05 23.08 -16.89
N ALA A 1247 -1.11 22.80 -15.99
CA ALA A 1247 0.25 23.34 -15.94
C ALA A 1247 1.23 22.65 -16.91
#